data_AF-A0A7W0V1I5-F1
#
_entry.id   AF-A0A7W0V1I5-F1
#
_cell.length_a   1.000
_cell.length_b   1.000
_cell.length_c   1.000
_cell.angle_alpha   90.00
_cell.angle_beta   90.00
_cell.angle_gamma   90.00
#
_symmetry.space_group_name_H-M   'P 1'
#
loop_
_entity.id
_entity.type
_entity.pdbx_description
1 polymer ?
#
loop_
_entity_poly.entity_id
_entity_poly.type
_entity_poly.pdbx_seq_one_letter_code
_entity_poly.pdbx_strand_id
1 'polypeptide(L)'
;MFKFTRLKEREMFTPTAEINMNRPTNNVKRSTRHIIEPVRASRFQWRKNLRLVCSLMLSYILILCSTGVTVFAQTGPQPGLTDPLGKPAGRYMMLPDHKLAAFISAESKENSDGFFVGTSFNLFDFSFDTNLNPTQFGQDANLNFTGDLQMHMAAAAGRILQPDRDQVVYATRDGNTNSPVRVGFHSINEAQDVSFELAGLPRLVDRPFAFNYVDPLDVAVGDLDKIPDAVGNNHDEVVVAFASPGLNNLWQVNVAVLDYTSSTNPQAPTITTTTALETIDGNKINDNDPPQPDVAILVESVMKTAVGDFDGDGVNEIAVVFLINGLAFDVTIFRYGRDAQGNRFVTQANETLYEPTQTDLSFAGTIDVAAGDYNGDGKDELVISTLEWRIDYVDPNDLDNMTISTGMRFVVAAANPDFSMNFLGRTSLSPSSVLGDASYPSAKFDDYFSRTRIAIVPGLFKFDPANSFDLNRRQFVAVWNPPEYHGLSAAAFSVSDDLLTISMMGSVAPLPYAGNANQQFSVAAGAFKGNSNIQNPEWSLAVSSWSSEAGFFVKMFDANASGIYAGPQYNGYAHSGQFFQNMPLVAYDATGDSLYLGAPVHMMVEGMINTDFILQEPPKHAFYDNRPGSPTYGQIVTVTRFDETNVSLRTSTGTTFSGKSTDSSNWSIGASVEGSAGESVKAGIPDVASAKASFDLTAKIGYDYNQNKDSYNSNYSERTVSQTESTDHDDKLLGRLQTFDIWRYRVYGASVTDQQDNPTNAFYDFVLPGPIIPFNAGGLDFDWYQPLYENGNILSYPQATSSSFTPSDVGAYKIPCPATPPAGQSCNGDGTLTVVEPMVPASL
;
A
#
# COMPACT_ATOMS: atom_id res chain seq x y z
N MET A 1 10.44 -21.80 -37.68
CA MET A 1 10.38 -22.83 -38.75
C MET A 1 8.89 -23.01 -39.09
N PHE A 2 8.44 -22.72 -40.33
CA PHE A 2 7.01 -22.57 -40.70
C PHE A 2 6.26 -21.41 -39.98
N LYS A 3 5.21 -20.78 -40.52
CA LYS A 3 4.90 -20.44 -41.94
C LYS A 3 3.94 -19.23 -41.99
N PHE A 4 4.07 -18.36 -43.01
CA PHE A 4 3.08 -17.31 -43.33
C PHE A 4 1.82 -17.87 -44.03
N THR A 5 0.68 -17.19 -43.90
CA THR A 5 -0.40 -17.16 -44.90
C THR A 5 -1.05 -15.76 -44.96
N ARG A 6 -1.43 -15.27 -46.16
CA ARG A 6 -2.04 -13.93 -46.37
C ARG A 6 -2.87 -13.89 -47.67
N LEU A 7 -4.19 -13.64 -47.56
CA LEU A 7 -5.15 -13.32 -48.66
C LEU A 7 -6.24 -12.40 -48.04
N LYS A 8 -6.73 -11.25 -48.55
CA LYS A 8 -6.66 -10.47 -49.82
C LYS A 8 -7.91 -10.57 -50.72
N GLU A 9 -8.70 -9.47 -50.76
CA GLU A 9 -9.80 -9.15 -51.73
C GLU A 9 -11.07 -10.04 -51.60
N ARG A 10 -12.33 -9.70 -51.99
CA ARG A 10 -13.02 -8.65 -52.83
C ARG A 10 -14.56 -8.70 -52.52
N GLU A 11 -15.53 -7.83 -52.90
CA GLU A 11 -15.63 -6.49 -53.55
C GLU A 11 -17.07 -5.91 -53.39
N MET A 12 -17.31 -4.64 -53.80
CA MET A 12 -18.58 -3.99 -54.26
C MET A 12 -19.94 -4.18 -53.54
N PHE A 13 -20.64 -3.05 -53.25
CA PHE A 13 -22.03 -2.80 -53.72
C PHE A 13 -22.47 -1.32 -53.62
N THR A 14 -23.41 -0.89 -54.48
CA THR A 14 -24.12 0.42 -54.54
C THR A 14 -25.16 0.35 -55.69
N PRO A 15 -26.11 1.29 -55.90
CA PRO A 15 -26.56 2.44 -55.11
C PRO A 15 -28.13 2.50 -55.02
N THR A 16 -28.69 3.72 -54.98
CA THR A 16 -30.11 4.13 -55.08
C THR A 16 -30.99 3.98 -53.83
N ALA A 17 -32.08 4.74 -53.66
CA ALA A 17 -32.36 6.19 -53.79
C ALA A 17 -33.89 6.35 -53.83
N GLU A 18 -34.47 7.26 -53.04
CA GLU A 18 -35.91 7.57 -53.17
C GLU A 18 -36.21 9.06 -52.93
N ILE A 19 -37.35 9.49 -53.46
CA ILE A 19 -37.77 10.88 -53.60
C ILE A 19 -39.10 11.06 -52.87
N ASN A 20 -39.29 12.18 -52.18
CA ASN A 20 -40.65 12.70 -52.01
C ASN A 20 -40.70 14.22 -52.01
N MET A 21 -41.74 14.76 -52.66
CA MET A 21 -42.06 16.19 -52.66
C MET A 21 -43.39 16.39 -51.94
N ASN A 22 -43.54 17.48 -51.20
CA ASN A 22 -44.73 18.32 -51.39
C ASN A 22 -44.59 19.76 -50.85
N ARG A 23 -45.55 20.58 -51.26
CA ARG A 23 -45.67 22.04 -51.13
C ARG A 23 -47.00 22.37 -50.40
N PRO A 24 -47.38 23.65 -50.19
CA PRO A 24 -46.62 24.85 -49.81
C PRO A 24 -47.37 25.66 -48.71
N THR A 25 -46.90 26.88 -48.37
CA THR A 25 -47.77 28.08 -48.45
C THR A 25 -46.95 29.37 -48.46
N ASN A 26 -47.56 30.46 -48.92
CA ASN A 26 -46.93 31.79 -49.05
C ASN A 26 -47.31 32.70 -47.88
N ASN A 27 -46.52 33.74 -47.63
CA ASN A 27 -47.12 35.06 -47.51
C ASN A 27 -46.23 36.19 -48.05
N VAL A 28 -46.84 37.24 -48.57
CA VAL A 28 -46.18 38.33 -49.30
C VAL A 28 -46.65 39.67 -48.76
N LYS A 29 -45.73 40.63 -48.57
CA LYS A 29 -46.09 42.06 -48.60
C LYS A 29 -45.05 42.88 -49.37
N ARG A 30 -45.55 43.72 -50.27
CA ARG A 30 -44.77 44.64 -51.11
C ARG A 30 -44.54 45.97 -50.42
N SER A 31 -43.47 46.67 -50.80
CA SER A 31 -43.55 48.09 -51.15
C SER A 31 -42.65 48.36 -52.36
N THR A 32 -42.79 49.51 -53.04
CA THR A 32 -42.25 49.72 -54.40
C THR A 32 -42.06 51.22 -54.70
N ARG A 33 -41.28 51.55 -55.76
CA ARG A 33 -40.91 52.90 -56.28
C ARG A 33 -39.72 53.56 -55.56
N HIS A 34 -38.94 54.49 -56.12
CA HIS A 34 -38.51 54.92 -57.49
C HIS A 34 -37.44 56.04 -57.25
N ILE A 35 -36.52 56.49 -58.12
CA ILE A 35 -35.83 56.11 -59.40
C ILE A 35 -34.52 56.99 -59.41
N ILE A 36 -33.71 57.00 -60.48
CA ILE A 36 -32.54 57.88 -60.75
C ILE A 36 -31.17 57.35 -60.26
N GLU A 37 -30.28 57.08 -61.23
CA GLU A 37 -28.82 56.90 -61.12
C GLU A 37 -28.09 58.26 -61.34
N PRO A 38 -26.74 58.45 -61.22
CA PRO A 38 -25.67 57.45 -61.10
C PRO A 38 -24.51 57.80 -60.11
N VAL A 39 -23.36 57.12 -60.27
CA VAL A 39 -22.00 57.48 -59.80
C VAL A 39 -21.66 57.29 -58.31
N ARG A 40 -21.14 56.10 -57.94
CA ARG A 40 -19.93 55.90 -57.06
C ARG A 40 -19.52 54.41 -56.83
N ALA A 41 -19.60 53.56 -57.85
CA ALA A 41 -19.22 52.15 -57.76
C ALA A 41 -17.69 51.91 -57.84
N SER A 42 -16.94 52.22 -56.77
CA SER A 42 -15.52 51.83 -56.66
C SER A 42 -15.00 51.63 -55.23
N ARG A 43 -15.41 52.49 -54.27
CA ARG A 43 -14.89 52.43 -52.88
C ARG A 43 -15.48 51.33 -51.99
N PHE A 44 -16.54 50.63 -52.43
CA PHE A 44 -17.21 49.62 -51.60
C PHE A 44 -16.64 48.20 -51.76
N GLN A 45 -16.12 47.87 -52.95
CA GLN A 45 -15.55 46.54 -53.25
C GLN A 45 -14.25 46.32 -52.46
N TRP A 46 -13.40 47.35 -52.36
CA TRP A 46 -12.16 47.33 -51.58
C TRP A 46 -12.39 46.97 -50.10
N ARG A 47 -13.48 47.46 -49.47
CA ARG A 47 -13.81 47.13 -48.08
C ARG A 47 -14.37 45.72 -47.88
N LYS A 48 -14.98 45.11 -48.91
CA LYS A 48 -15.35 43.68 -48.86
C LYS A 48 -14.11 42.79 -49.03
N ASN A 49 -13.26 43.08 -50.01
CA ASN A 49 -12.04 42.31 -50.23
C ASN A 49 -11.07 42.43 -49.03
N LEU A 50 -10.90 43.62 -48.46
CA LEU A 50 -10.07 43.80 -47.26
C LEU A 50 -10.61 43.02 -46.05
N ARG A 51 -11.94 42.96 -45.85
CA ARG A 51 -12.52 42.11 -44.80
C ARG A 51 -12.37 40.61 -45.08
N LEU A 52 -12.49 40.18 -46.34
CA LEU A 52 -12.27 38.78 -46.72
C LEU A 52 -10.81 38.37 -46.54
N VAL A 53 -9.86 39.24 -46.93
CA VAL A 53 -8.41 39.03 -46.73
C VAL A 53 -8.03 39.10 -45.26
N CYS A 54 -8.60 40.01 -44.46
CA CYS A 54 -8.37 40.03 -43.00
C CYS A 54 -8.97 38.80 -42.31
N SER A 55 -10.16 38.32 -42.70
CA SER A 55 -10.70 37.06 -42.16
C SER A 55 -9.87 35.85 -42.60
N LEU A 56 -9.44 35.79 -43.87
CA LEU A 56 -8.55 34.72 -44.34
C LEU A 56 -7.19 34.76 -43.64
N MET A 57 -6.59 35.94 -43.44
CA MET A 57 -5.37 36.12 -42.65
C MET A 57 -5.57 35.72 -41.19
N LEU A 58 -6.68 36.10 -40.54
CA LEU A 58 -6.95 35.73 -39.15
C LEU A 58 -7.20 34.22 -39.02
N SER A 59 -7.88 33.60 -39.98
CA SER A 59 -8.00 32.14 -40.08
C SER A 59 -6.67 31.46 -40.38
N TYR A 60 -5.80 32.03 -41.23
CA TYR A 60 -4.49 31.46 -41.54
C TYR A 60 -3.52 31.60 -40.36
N ILE A 61 -3.61 32.67 -39.58
CA ILE A 61 -2.90 32.85 -38.32
C ILE A 61 -3.44 31.88 -37.26
N LEU A 62 -4.76 31.71 -37.14
CA LEU A 62 -5.35 30.68 -36.25
C LEU A 62 -4.99 29.25 -36.68
N ILE A 63 -4.78 28.99 -37.98
CA ILE A 63 -4.39 27.68 -38.53
C ILE A 63 -2.86 27.46 -38.43
N LEU A 64 -2.04 28.51 -38.47
CA LEU A 64 -0.60 28.43 -38.18
C LEU A 64 -0.31 28.37 -36.68
N CYS A 65 -1.12 29.03 -35.84
CA CYS A 65 -1.18 28.73 -34.41
C CYS A 65 -1.85 27.37 -34.11
N SER A 66 -2.35 26.66 -35.13
CA SER A 66 -2.82 25.27 -35.05
C SER A 66 -2.02 24.30 -35.92
N THR A 67 -0.81 24.65 -36.36
CA THR A 67 0.27 23.64 -36.41
C THR A 67 0.68 23.40 -34.98
N GLY A 68 -0.19 22.72 -34.23
CA GLY A 68 0.01 22.45 -32.83
C GLY A 68 1.32 21.68 -32.68
N VAL A 69 2.17 22.15 -31.78
CA VAL A 69 3.12 21.25 -31.13
C VAL A 69 2.28 20.08 -30.65
N THR A 70 2.53 18.88 -31.17
CA THR A 70 1.95 17.67 -30.61
C THR A 70 2.63 17.46 -29.26
N VAL A 71 2.06 18.12 -28.24
CA VAL A 71 2.12 17.61 -26.87
C VAL A 71 1.72 16.15 -27.01
N PHE A 72 2.68 15.26 -26.77
CA PHE A 72 2.41 13.83 -26.66
C PHE A 72 1.63 13.66 -25.36
N ALA A 73 0.33 13.93 -25.44
CA ALA A 73 -0.59 13.91 -24.32
C ALA A 73 -0.69 12.46 -23.84
N GLN A 74 0.11 12.17 -22.82
CA GLN A 74 0.08 11.00 -21.99
C GLN A 74 -1.39 10.72 -21.65
N THR A 75 -1.95 9.62 -22.17
CA THR A 75 -3.41 9.43 -22.24
C THR A 75 -3.97 8.93 -20.91
N GLY A 76 -3.94 9.78 -19.89
CA GLY A 76 -4.38 9.50 -18.53
C GLY A 76 -4.13 10.68 -17.59
N PRO A 77 -4.33 10.53 -16.28
CA PRO A 77 -3.76 11.43 -15.29
C PRO A 77 -2.21 11.38 -15.35
N GLN A 78 -1.55 12.46 -14.91
CA GLN A 78 -0.09 12.55 -14.83
C GLN A 78 0.47 11.45 -13.89
N PRO A 79 1.28 10.49 -14.39
CA PRO A 79 1.90 9.48 -13.54
C PRO A 79 2.83 10.15 -12.54
N GLY A 80 2.63 9.88 -11.24
CA GLY A 80 3.37 10.54 -10.15
C GLY A 80 2.72 11.80 -9.59
N LEU A 81 1.53 12.20 -10.03
CA LEU A 81 0.73 13.22 -9.33
C LEU A 81 0.10 12.68 -8.03
N THR A 82 0.02 11.36 -7.88
CA THR A 82 -0.41 10.64 -6.68
C THR A 82 0.68 9.66 -6.24
N ASP A 83 0.66 9.28 -4.96
CA ASP A 83 1.58 8.31 -4.37
C ASP A 83 1.60 6.99 -5.19
N PRO A 84 2.76 6.59 -5.77
CA PRO A 84 2.89 5.35 -6.54
C PRO A 84 3.02 4.08 -5.70
N LEU A 85 3.23 4.19 -4.37
CA LEU A 85 3.27 3.08 -3.43
C LEU A 85 2.04 3.02 -2.51
N GLY A 86 1.26 4.10 -2.47
CA GLY A 86 0.10 4.22 -1.59
C GLY A 86 -1.21 3.61 -2.11
N LYS A 87 -1.22 3.09 -3.36
CA LYS A 87 -2.35 2.41 -4.01
C LYS A 87 -1.85 1.34 -5.01
N PRO A 88 -2.59 0.23 -5.24
CA PRO A 88 -3.89 -0.12 -4.65
C PRO A 88 -3.81 -0.43 -3.15
N ALA A 89 -2.69 -1.00 -2.67
CA ALA A 89 -2.37 -1.13 -1.25
C ALA A 89 -1.44 0.00 -0.79
N GLY A 90 -1.49 0.37 0.49
CA GLY A 90 -0.44 1.15 1.15
C GLY A 90 0.84 0.35 1.40
N ARG A 91 1.68 0.14 0.39
CA ARG A 91 2.86 -0.75 0.42
C ARG A 91 4.07 -0.19 1.17
N TYR A 92 3.83 0.30 2.38
CA TYR A 92 4.87 0.93 3.20
C TYR A 92 5.67 -0.10 4.00
N MET A 93 5.08 -1.20 4.48
CA MET A 93 5.84 -2.28 5.13
C MET A 93 6.51 -3.19 4.09
N MET A 94 7.85 -3.25 4.10
CA MET A 94 8.63 -4.05 3.15
C MET A 94 9.04 -5.41 3.72
N LEU A 95 9.75 -5.42 4.86
CA LEU A 95 10.20 -6.64 5.52
C LEU A 95 10.19 -6.44 7.04
N PRO A 96 9.23 -7.02 7.78
CA PRO A 96 9.21 -6.93 9.23
C PRO A 96 10.39 -7.67 9.89
N ASP A 97 10.78 -7.18 11.06
CA ASP A 97 11.64 -7.86 12.04
C ASP A 97 10.94 -7.81 13.40
N HIS A 98 10.08 -8.79 13.66
CA HIS A 98 9.23 -8.78 14.85
C HIS A 98 9.90 -9.54 15.99
N LYS A 99 9.90 -8.97 17.18
CA LYS A 99 10.03 -9.72 18.43
C LYS A 99 8.63 -10.07 18.94
N LEU A 100 8.55 -10.89 19.98
CA LEU A 100 7.27 -11.33 20.55
C LEU A 100 7.14 -10.83 21.99
N ALA A 101 6.18 -9.95 22.23
CA ALA A 101 5.73 -9.59 23.56
C ALA A 101 4.70 -10.61 24.05
N ALA A 102 4.90 -11.13 25.26
CA ALA A 102 3.92 -11.97 25.95
C ALA A 102 3.58 -11.40 27.33
N PHE A 103 2.29 -11.28 27.63
CA PHE A 103 1.79 -10.84 28.93
C PHE A 103 1.66 -12.04 29.90
N ILE A 104 2.42 -12.02 30.99
CA ILE A 104 2.47 -13.14 31.95
C ILE A 104 2.11 -12.67 33.36
N SER A 105 1.12 -13.30 34.01
CA SER A 105 0.77 -13.02 35.42
C SER A 105 1.99 -13.21 36.34
N ALA A 106 2.38 -12.14 37.05
CA ALA A 106 3.68 -12.03 37.72
C ALA A 106 3.63 -12.39 39.22
N GLU A 107 2.57 -11.97 39.90
CA GLU A 107 2.32 -12.21 41.33
C GLU A 107 0.89 -12.73 41.50
N SER A 108 0.64 -13.54 42.52
CA SER A 108 -0.73 -13.92 42.92
C SER A 108 -0.95 -13.82 44.43
N LYS A 109 -2.17 -13.41 44.83
CA LYS A 109 -2.60 -13.32 46.24
C LYS A 109 -3.75 -14.27 46.51
N GLU A 110 -3.59 -15.09 47.54
CA GLU A 110 -4.66 -15.93 48.08
C GLU A 110 -5.77 -15.02 48.65
N ASN A 111 -7.01 -15.20 48.15
CA ASN A 111 -8.19 -14.50 48.64
C ASN A 111 -8.76 -15.18 49.91
N SER A 112 -9.88 -14.66 50.43
CA SER A 112 -10.59 -15.20 51.61
C SER A 112 -11.02 -16.66 51.49
N ASP A 113 -11.09 -17.18 50.27
CA ASP A 113 -11.69 -18.46 49.91
C ASP A 113 -10.61 -19.48 49.46
N GLY A 114 -9.32 -19.13 49.64
CA GLY A 114 -8.17 -19.99 49.34
C GLY A 114 -7.71 -19.96 47.88
N PHE A 115 -8.08 -18.92 47.12
CA PHE A 115 -7.91 -18.88 45.67
C PHE A 115 -7.04 -17.69 45.21
N PHE A 116 -6.08 -17.96 44.32
CA PHE A 116 -4.94 -17.08 44.04
C PHE A 116 -5.21 -16.12 42.88
N VAL A 117 -5.56 -14.86 43.14
CA VAL A 117 -5.82 -13.85 42.08
C VAL A 117 -4.51 -13.20 41.66
N GLY A 118 -4.28 -13.06 40.34
CA GLY A 118 -3.10 -12.35 39.82
C GLY A 118 -3.16 -10.86 40.14
N THR A 119 -2.05 -10.24 40.59
CA THR A 119 -2.03 -8.81 40.98
C THR A 119 -1.09 -7.92 40.17
N SER A 120 -0.40 -8.47 39.19
CA SER A 120 0.38 -7.73 38.20
C SER A 120 0.67 -8.64 36.99
N PHE A 121 0.90 -8.03 35.83
CA PHE A 121 1.43 -8.73 34.66
C PHE A 121 2.85 -8.24 34.39
N ASN A 122 3.73 -9.16 34.00
CA ASN A 122 5.03 -8.88 33.42
C ASN A 122 4.92 -8.93 31.90
N LEU A 123 5.61 -8.01 31.21
CA LEU A 123 5.86 -8.14 29.77
C LEU A 123 7.22 -8.80 29.56
N PHE A 124 7.24 -9.85 28.74
CA PHE A 124 8.44 -10.61 28.40
C PHE A 124 8.69 -10.61 26.89
N ASP A 125 9.91 -10.26 26.50
CA ASP A 125 10.36 -10.21 25.11
C ASP A 125 11.05 -11.53 24.71
N PHE A 126 10.68 -12.06 23.55
CA PHE A 126 11.19 -13.30 22.99
C PHE A 126 11.67 -13.11 21.54
N SER A 127 12.87 -13.64 21.25
CA SER A 127 13.43 -13.79 19.90
C SER A 127 13.86 -15.25 19.65
N PHE A 128 13.82 -15.68 18.38
CA PHE A 128 14.47 -16.92 17.95
C PHE A 128 15.99 -16.91 18.25
N ASP A 129 16.66 -15.77 18.08
CA ASP A 129 18.12 -15.64 18.26
C ASP A 129 18.58 -15.96 19.68
N THR A 130 17.77 -15.59 20.68
CA THR A 130 18.07 -15.84 22.09
C THR A 130 17.70 -17.25 22.55
N ASN A 131 17.21 -18.12 21.65
CA ASN A 131 16.62 -19.42 21.95
C ASN A 131 15.49 -19.31 23.00
N LEU A 132 14.67 -18.26 22.91
CA LEU A 132 13.59 -17.97 23.86
C LEU A 132 14.05 -17.84 25.33
N ASN A 133 15.24 -17.30 25.58
CA ASN A 133 15.55 -16.74 26.90
C ASN A 133 14.84 -15.39 27.02
N PRO A 134 13.80 -15.26 27.86
CA PRO A 134 12.99 -14.07 27.86
C PRO A 134 13.64 -12.96 28.69
N THR A 135 13.56 -11.73 28.18
CA THR A 135 13.89 -10.55 28.99
C THR A 135 12.60 -10.02 29.59
N GLN A 136 12.52 -9.93 30.94
CA GLN A 136 11.45 -9.16 31.57
C GLN A 136 11.78 -7.67 31.41
N PHE A 137 10.86 -6.90 30.86
CA PHE A 137 11.08 -5.48 30.55
C PHE A 137 9.95 -4.54 30.99
N GLY A 138 8.73 -5.06 31.22
CA GLY A 138 7.62 -4.32 31.83
C GLY A 138 7.00 -5.02 33.05
N GLN A 139 6.33 -4.25 33.90
CA GLN A 139 5.41 -4.76 34.94
C GLN A 139 4.41 -3.66 35.39
N ASP A 140 3.11 -3.85 35.13
CA ASP A 140 2.06 -3.02 35.74
C ASP A 140 1.65 -3.61 37.11
N ALA A 141 2.07 -2.93 38.18
CA ALA A 141 1.74 -3.24 39.57
C ALA A 141 0.54 -2.44 40.13
N ASN A 142 -0.10 -1.60 39.30
CA ASN A 142 -1.22 -0.72 39.67
C ASN A 142 -2.60 -1.31 39.30
N LEU A 143 -2.67 -2.61 39.02
CA LEU A 143 -3.91 -3.29 38.65
C LEU A 143 -4.62 -3.85 39.92
N ASN A 144 -5.60 -3.10 40.42
CA ASN A 144 -6.28 -3.39 41.70
C ASN A 144 -7.41 -4.43 41.56
N PHE A 145 -7.06 -5.66 41.15
CA PHE A 145 -7.98 -6.79 40.99
C PHE A 145 -8.52 -7.31 42.35
N THR A 146 -9.54 -6.62 42.87
CA THR A 146 -10.16 -6.94 44.17
C THR A 146 -11.48 -7.70 44.01
N GLY A 147 -11.38 -9.03 43.90
CA GLY A 147 -12.50 -9.95 44.13
C GLY A 147 -12.93 -10.82 42.95
N ASP A 148 -12.65 -10.40 41.71
CA ASP A 148 -13.00 -11.16 40.50
C ASP A 148 -11.86 -12.03 39.97
N LEU A 149 -12.24 -13.14 39.35
CA LEU A 149 -11.38 -14.32 39.11
C LEU A 149 -10.95 -14.48 37.64
N GLN A 150 -11.43 -13.59 36.77
CA GLN A 150 -11.21 -13.60 35.33
C GLN A 150 -10.47 -12.32 34.93
N MET A 151 -9.38 -12.44 34.19
CA MET A 151 -8.66 -11.31 33.63
C MET A 151 -8.70 -11.40 32.11
N HIS A 152 -9.39 -10.45 31.48
CA HIS A 152 -9.30 -10.24 30.04
C HIS A 152 -8.39 -9.04 29.77
N MET A 153 -7.59 -9.18 28.72
CA MET A 153 -6.74 -8.15 28.17
C MET A 153 -6.73 -8.33 26.67
N ALA A 154 -7.00 -7.27 25.94
CA ALA A 154 -6.74 -7.20 24.51
C ALA A 154 -5.50 -6.33 24.29
N ALA A 155 -4.62 -6.73 23.37
CA ALA A 155 -3.36 -6.03 23.14
C ALA A 155 -2.95 -6.11 21.67
N ALA A 156 -2.32 -5.03 21.20
CA ALA A 156 -1.84 -4.85 19.83
C ALA A 156 -0.56 -4.00 19.84
N ALA A 157 0.06 -3.80 18.68
CA ALA A 157 1.26 -2.97 18.55
C ALA A 157 1.29 -2.18 17.24
N GLY A 158 1.99 -1.06 17.26
CA GLY A 158 2.25 -0.18 16.11
C GLY A 158 3.05 1.06 16.50
N ARG A 159 3.30 1.95 15.55
CA ARG A 159 4.08 3.20 15.65
C ARG A 159 3.24 4.34 16.26
N ILE A 160 2.72 4.10 17.46
CA ILE A 160 1.70 4.95 18.08
C ILE A 160 2.32 6.25 18.63
N LEU A 161 3.40 6.13 19.41
CA LEU A 161 4.08 7.24 20.09
C LEU A 161 5.42 7.60 19.44
N GLN A 162 6.07 6.64 18.79
CA GLN A 162 7.35 6.80 18.11
C GLN A 162 7.26 6.22 16.69
N PRO A 163 7.70 6.95 15.66
CA PRO A 163 7.57 6.50 14.27
C PRO A 163 8.71 5.57 13.84
N ASP A 164 9.66 5.24 14.72
CA ASP A 164 10.86 4.45 14.42
C ASP A 164 10.77 2.97 14.82
N ARG A 165 9.87 2.62 15.74
CA ARG A 165 9.65 1.28 16.29
C ARG A 165 8.20 1.11 16.74
N ASP A 166 7.78 -0.11 17.06
CA ASP A 166 6.45 -0.34 17.61
C ASP A 166 6.38 -0.12 19.13
N GLN A 167 5.19 0.22 19.64
CA GLN A 167 4.85 0.21 21.05
C GLN A 167 3.71 -0.79 21.26
N VAL A 168 3.77 -1.56 22.35
CA VAL A 168 2.68 -2.46 22.72
C VAL A 168 1.67 -1.68 23.55
N VAL A 169 0.42 -1.67 23.08
CA VAL A 169 -0.74 -1.08 23.76
C VAL A 169 -1.71 -2.18 24.16
N TYR A 170 -2.34 -2.03 25.32
CA TYR A 170 -3.37 -2.95 25.81
C TYR A 170 -4.56 -2.23 26.41
N ALA A 171 -5.72 -2.87 26.38
CA ALA A 171 -6.94 -2.46 27.09
C ALA A 171 -7.40 -3.54 28.06
N THR A 172 -7.91 -3.13 29.22
CA THR A 172 -8.49 -4.01 30.24
C THR A 172 -9.53 -3.28 31.10
N ARG A 173 -10.18 -4.01 32.02
CA ARG A 173 -11.18 -3.51 32.97
C ARG A 173 -10.53 -3.03 34.26
N ASP A 174 -10.78 -1.79 34.67
CA ASP A 174 -10.24 -1.27 35.94
C ASP A 174 -11.12 -1.63 37.15
N GLY A 175 -10.90 -2.81 37.72
CA GLY A 175 -11.59 -3.31 38.92
C GLY A 175 -12.79 -4.24 38.65
N ASN A 176 -13.70 -4.35 39.63
CA ASN A 176 -14.76 -5.37 39.66
C ASN A 176 -16.11 -4.92 39.06
N THR A 177 -16.66 -3.79 39.52
CA THR A 177 -18.06 -3.40 39.28
C THR A 177 -18.20 -1.94 38.89
N ASN A 178 -19.01 -1.68 37.86
CA ASN A 178 -19.12 -0.38 37.16
C ASN A 178 -17.80 0.15 36.52
N SER A 179 -16.78 -0.69 36.38
CA SER A 179 -15.45 -0.32 35.91
C SER A 179 -15.40 0.31 34.51
N PRO A 180 -14.59 1.37 34.32
CA PRO A 180 -14.26 1.91 33.00
C PRO A 180 -13.28 1.00 32.25
N VAL A 181 -13.09 1.30 30.97
CA VAL A 181 -11.97 0.76 30.18
C VAL A 181 -10.70 1.55 30.50
N ARG A 182 -9.63 0.84 30.85
CA ARG A 182 -8.29 1.36 31.07
C ARG A 182 -7.41 0.94 29.90
N VAL A 183 -6.60 1.87 29.38
CA VAL A 183 -5.59 1.59 28.36
C VAL A 183 -4.20 1.80 28.97
N GLY A 184 -3.26 0.96 28.56
CA GLY A 184 -1.87 1.05 28.97
C GLY A 184 -0.90 0.88 27.82
N PHE A 185 0.20 1.60 27.92
CA PHE A 185 1.34 1.49 27.03
C PHE A 185 2.51 0.88 27.80
N HIS A 186 3.18 -0.07 27.16
CA HIS A 186 4.53 -0.43 27.57
C HIS A 186 5.56 0.35 26.74
N SER A 187 6.54 0.97 27.41
CA SER A 187 7.63 1.71 26.80
C SER A 187 8.97 1.08 27.17
N ILE A 188 9.67 0.59 26.15
CA ILE A 188 10.94 -0.16 26.25
C ILE A 188 12.06 0.64 26.94
N ASN A 189 11.91 1.97 27.02
CA ASN A 189 12.90 2.89 27.58
C ASN A 189 12.51 3.48 28.96
N GLU A 190 11.31 3.18 29.48
CA GLU A 190 10.85 3.70 30.78
C GLU A 190 10.76 2.58 31.83
N ALA A 191 11.15 2.87 33.06
CA ALA A 191 11.30 1.85 34.10
C ALA A 191 9.98 1.37 34.73
N GLN A 192 8.83 1.86 34.27
CA GLN A 192 7.48 1.44 34.65
C GLN A 192 6.51 1.62 33.48
N ASP A 193 5.50 0.76 33.39
CA ASP A 193 4.42 0.86 32.41
C ASP A 193 3.55 2.10 32.66
N VAL A 194 3.11 2.78 31.59
CA VAL A 194 2.26 3.98 31.69
C VAL A 194 0.84 3.61 31.26
N SER A 195 0.00 3.28 32.25
CA SER A 195 -1.43 3.01 32.05
C SER A 195 -2.33 4.01 32.75
N PHE A 196 -3.50 4.28 32.16
CA PHE A 196 -4.40 5.34 32.57
C PHE A 196 -5.87 5.02 32.21
N GLU A 197 -6.79 5.57 33.01
CA GLU A 197 -8.22 5.51 32.73
C GLU A 197 -8.55 6.39 31.52
N LEU A 198 -9.32 5.87 30.54
CA LEU A 198 -9.83 6.67 29.43
C LEU A 198 -11.04 7.49 29.90
N ALA A 199 -10.74 8.60 30.57
CA ALA A 199 -11.70 9.51 31.17
C ALA A 199 -12.79 9.94 30.17
N GLY A 200 -14.02 9.49 30.40
CA GLY A 200 -15.19 9.81 29.59
C GLY A 200 -15.74 8.67 28.73
N LEU A 201 -15.08 7.51 28.66
CA LEU A 201 -15.69 6.33 28.04
C LEU A 201 -16.83 5.75 28.90
N PRO A 202 -17.88 5.17 28.28
CA PRO A 202 -18.84 4.33 28.97
C PRO A 202 -18.15 3.16 29.71
N ARG A 203 -18.74 2.74 30.82
CA ARG A 203 -18.31 1.52 31.53
C ARG A 203 -18.55 0.27 30.68
N LEU A 204 -17.71 -0.74 30.88
CA LEU A 204 -17.99 -2.08 30.33
C LEU A 204 -19.30 -2.64 30.88
N VAL A 205 -19.94 -3.51 30.08
CA VAL A 205 -21.06 -4.34 30.54
C VAL A 205 -20.69 -5.12 31.81
N ASP A 206 -21.66 -5.39 32.67
CA ASP A 206 -21.43 -6.24 33.84
C ASP A 206 -21.24 -7.70 33.39
N ARG A 207 -20.22 -8.39 33.90
CA ARG A 207 -19.98 -9.79 33.57
C ARG A 207 -21.17 -10.64 34.04
N PRO A 208 -21.93 -11.31 33.16
CA PRO A 208 -23.19 -11.92 33.58
C PRO A 208 -23.02 -13.34 34.18
N PHE A 209 -21.81 -13.92 34.10
CA PHE A 209 -21.54 -15.32 34.42
C PHE A 209 -20.26 -15.50 35.26
N ALA A 210 -20.22 -16.57 36.07
CA ALA A 210 -19.20 -16.75 37.10
C ALA A 210 -17.86 -17.36 36.63
N PHE A 211 -17.81 -17.99 35.44
CA PHE A 211 -16.63 -18.70 34.95
C PHE A 211 -16.39 -18.47 33.44
N ASN A 212 -15.14 -18.59 33.00
CA ASN A 212 -14.66 -18.57 31.59
C ASN A 212 -15.02 -17.38 30.68
N TYR A 213 -15.78 -16.38 31.12
CA TYR A 213 -16.12 -15.21 30.30
C TYR A 213 -14.92 -14.26 30.14
N VAL A 214 -14.69 -13.79 28.91
CA VAL A 214 -13.80 -12.66 28.64
C VAL A 214 -14.66 -11.40 28.45
N ASP A 215 -14.15 -10.24 28.82
CA ASP A 215 -14.88 -8.99 28.59
C ASP A 215 -15.05 -8.75 27.08
N PRO A 216 -16.20 -8.25 26.60
CA PRO A 216 -16.42 -7.90 25.19
C PRO A 216 -15.69 -6.59 24.91
N LEU A 217 -14.37 -6.71 24.75
CA LEU A 217 -13.37 -5.66 24.66
C LEU A 217 -12.25 -6.18 23.75
N ASP A 218 -11.89 -5.41 22.73
CA ASP A 218 -10.79 -5.74 21.83
C ASP A 218 -10.04 -4.48 21.36
N VAL A 219 -8.80 -4.67 20.88
CA VAL A 219 -7.89 -3.57 20.49
C VAL A 219 -7.22 -3.89 19.16
N ALA A 220 -7.23 -2.91 18.25
CA ALA A 220 -6.44 -2.92 17.02
C ALA A 220 -5.68 -1.60 16.87
N VAL A 221 -4.66 -1.60 16.01
CA VAL A 221 -3.75 -0.46 15.80
C VAL A 221 -3.46 -0.34 14.30
N GLY A 222 -3.39 0.89 13.81
CA GLY A 222 -2.99 1.22 12.44
C GLY A 222 -3.24 2.68 12.09
N ASP A 223 -2.61 3.17 11.03
CA ASP A 223 -2.80 4.50 10.46
C ASP A 223 -4.23 4.68 9.89
N LEU A 224 -5.10 5.40 10.60
CA LEU A 224 -6.52 5.55 10.26
C LEU A 224 -6.83 6.86 9.51
N ASP A 225 -5.83 7.65 9.12
CA ASP A 225 -6.07 8.92 8.43
C ASP A 225 -4.98 9.41 7.44
N LYS A 226 -3.78 8.82 7.46
CA LYS A 226 -2.59 9.20 6.68
C LYS A 226 -2.10 10.64 6.87
N ILE A 227 -2.38 11.26 8.01
CA ILE A 227 -1.97 12.61 8.35
C ILE A 227 -0.70 12.54 9.21
N PRO A 228 0.47 12.92 8.68
CA PRO A 228 1.69 12.97 9.49
C PRO A 228 1.65 14.07 10.56
N ASP A 229 2.49 13.90 11.58
CA ASP A 229 2.80 14.90 12.60
C ASP A 229 3.39 16.21 12.01
N ALA A 230 3.66 17.19 12.87
CA ALA A 230 4.24 18.47 12.45
C ALA A 230 5.67 18.35 11.85
N VAL A 231 6.34 17.22 12.04
CA VAL A 231 7.70 16.92 11.57
C VAL A 231 7.66 16.28 10.19
N GLY A 232 6.69 15.40 9.92
CA GLY A 232 6.52 14.61 8.70
C GLY A 232 6.53 13.10 8.92
N ASN A 233 6.10 12.60 10.08
CA ASN A 233 6.02 11.18 10.42
C ASN A 233 4.55 10.75 10.56
N ASN A 234 4.16 9.61 9.97
CA ASN A 234 2.86 8.99 10.29
C ASN A 234 2.93 8.33 11.68
N HIS A 235 1.77 8.21 12.31
CA HIS A 235 1.55 7.52 13.57
C HIS A 235 0.39 6.54 13.38
N ASP A 236 0.40 5.43 14.11
CA ASP A 236 -0.75 4.51 14.15
C ASP A 236 -1.73 4.93 15.26
N GLU A 237 -3.01 5.06 14.94
CA GLU A 237 -4.06 5.24 15.95
C GLU A 237 -4.34 3.95 16.72
N VAL A 238 -4.82 4.07 17.96
CA VAL A 238 -5.32 2.92 18.73
C VAL A 238 -6.85 2.87 18.70
N VAL A 239 -7.38 1.77 18.19
CA VAL A 239 -8.80 1.42 18.24
C VAL A 239 -9.07 0.61 19.49
N VAL A 240 -10.11 1.00 20.24
CA VAL A 240 -10.66 0.22 21.35
C VAL A 240 -12.14 -0.03 21.10
N ALA A 241 -12.50 -1.27 20.80
CA ALA A 241 -13.88 -1.71 20.61
C ALA A 241 -14.40 -2.36 21.90
N PHE A 242 -15.54 -1.91 22.44
CA PHE A 242 -16.05 -2.42 23.73
C PHE A 242 -17.58 -2.31 23.88
N ALA A 243 -18.20 -3.34 24.47
CA ALA A 243 -19.64 -3.33 24.74
C ALA A 243 -19.98 -2.75 26.13
N SER A 244 -20.94 -1.83 26.17
CA SER A 244 -21.46 -1.17 27.38
C SER A 244 -22.94 -1.50 27.62
N PRO A 245 -23.45 -1.42 28.87
CA PRO A 245 -24.82 -1.85 29.16
C PRO A 245 -25.86 -0.84 28.65
N GLY A 246 -26.74 -1.28 27.75
CA GLY A 246 -27.89 -0.53 27.25
C GLY A 246 -29.23 -0.94 27.88
N LEU A 247 -30.32 -0.60 27.21
CA LEU A 247 -31.68 -0.90 27.68
C LEU A 247 -32.05 -2.37 27.44
N ASN A 248 -32.88 -2.93 28.33
CA ASN A 248 -33.41 -4.30 28.22
C ASN A 248 -32.34 -5.40 28.08
N ASN A 249 -31.12 -5.18 28.59
CA ASN A 249 -29.96 -6.07 28.43
C ASN A 249 -29.48 -6.22 26.96
N LEU A 250 -29.81 -5.27 26.09
CA LEU A 250 -29.10 -5.06 24.83
C LEU A 250 -27.81 -4.28 25.14
N TRP A 251 -26.65 -4.78 24.73
CA TRP A 251 -25.35 -4.13 24.96
C TRP A 251 -24.96 -3.29 23.74
N GLN A 252 -24.56 -2.05 23.99
CA GLN A 252 -24.17 -1.09 22.96
C GLN A 252 -22.71 -1.31 22.60
N VAL A 253 -22.40 -1.60 21.34
CA VAL A 253 -21.02 -1.73 20.84
C VAL A 253 -20.45 -0.35 20.58
N ASN A 254 -19.35 0.00 21.26
CA ASN A 254 -18.70 1.31 21.15
C ASN A 254 -17.32 1.16 20.51
N VAL A 255 -16.91 2.18 19.77
CA VAL A 255 -15.56 2.32 19.23
C VAL A 255 -14.98 3.63 19.74
N ALA A 256 -13.81 3.56 20.37
CA ALA A 256 -12.98 4.70 20.70
C ALA A 256 -11.71 4.67 19.85
N VAL A 257 -11.37 5.81 19.23
CA VAL A 257 -10.10 6.04 18.53
C VAL A 257 -9.26 7.00 19.36
N LEU A 258 -8.01 6.64 19.63
CA LEU A 258 -7.03 7.42 20.37
C LEU A 258 -5.93 7.87 19.40
N ASP A 259 -5.94 9.17 19.03
CA ASP A 259 -4.92 9.83 18.19
C ASP A 259 -3.75 10.33 19.04
N TYR A 260 -2.53 10.05 18.55
CA TYR A 260 -1.27 10.55 19.11
C TYR A 260 -0.48 11.42 18.11
N THR A 261 -1.02 11.69 16.92
CA THR A 261 -0.42 12.55 15.86
C THR A 261 -0.02 13.94 16.37
N SER A 262 -0.64 14.37 17.48
CA SER A 262 -0.42 15.67 18.14
C SER A 262 0.28 15.60 19.50
N SER A 263 0.59 14.40 20.02
CA SER A 263 1.15 14.20 21.36
C SER A 263 1.91 12.88 21.50
N THR A 264 3.22 12.97 21.74
CA THR A 264 4.05 11.81 22.14
C THR A 264 3.89 11.41 23.61
N ASN A 265 3.05 12.12 24.39
CA ASN A 265 2.69 11.71 25.75
C ASN A 265 1.56 10.66 25.70
N PRO A 266 1.78 9.42 26.18
CA PRO A 266 0.77 8.37 26.19
C PRO A 266 -0.50 8.75 26.96
N GLN A 267 -0.42 9.61 27.98
CA GLN A 267 -1.58 10.02 28.78
C GLN A 267 -2.39 11.18 28.18
N ALA A 268 -2.09 11.61 26.95
CA ALA A 268 -2.77 12.74 26.30
C ALA A 268 -3.19 12.50 24.84
N PRO A 269 -3.89 11.40 24.50
CA PRO A 269 -4.49 11.23 23.17
C PRO A 269 -5.62 12.22 22.89
N THR A 270 -5.87 12.47 21.60
CA THR A 270 -7.18 12.96 21.15
C THR A 270 -8.15 11.78 21.07
N ILE A 271 -9.02 11.63 22.07
CA ILE A 271 -10.03 10.57 22.13
C ILE A 271 -11.28 10.97 21.32
N THR A 272 -11.68 10.11 20.38
CA THR A 272 -12.90 10.28 19.56
C THR A 272 -13.75 9.01 19.68
N THR A 273 -15.07 9.13 19.82
CA THR A 273 -15.95 7.96 20.08
C THR A 273 -17.18 7.93 19.20
N THR A 274 -17.66 6.72 18.91
CA THR A 274 -18.98 6.43 18.34
C THR A 274 -19.52 5.11 18.90
N THR A 275 -20.79 4.85 18.64
CA THR A 275 -21.48 3.59 18.94
C THR A 275 -22.00 3.02 17.62
N ALA A 276 -22.03 1.70 17.47
CA ALA A 276 -22.75 1.04 16.38
C ALA A 276 -24.26 1.33 16.47
N LEU A 277 -24.98 1.25 15.34
CA LEU A 277 -26.45 1.29 15.36
C LEU A 277 -27.04 -0.02 15.91
N GLU A 278 -26.46 -1.16 15.54
CA GLU A 278 -26.84 -2.48 16.06
C GLU A 278 -26.28 -2.79 17.45
N THR A 279 -26.88 -3.80 18.11
CA THR A 279 -26.60 -4.14 19.51
C THR A 279 -26.51 -5.64 19.76
N ILE A 280 -25.75 -6.03 20.78
CA ILE A 280 -25.65 -7.43 21.24
C ILE A 280 -26.83 -7.73 22.15
N ASP A 281 -27.67 -8.72 21.86
CA ASP A 281 -28.72 -9.15 22.79
C ASP A 281 -28.12 -10.05 23.89
N GLY A 282 -27.79 -9.44 25.04
CA GLY A 282 -27.28 -10.14 26.22
C GLY A 282 -28.28 -11.12 26.85
N ASN A 283 -29.54 -11.17 26.40
CA ASN A 283 -30.49 -12.22 26.77
C ASN A 283 -30.33 -13.47 25.88
N LYS A 284 -29.61 -13.34 24.76
CA LYS A 284 -29.30 -14.40 23.78
C LYS A 284 -27.83 -14.79 23.76
N ILE A 285 -27.01 -14.27 24.67
CA ILE A 285 -25.61 -14.66 24.88
C ILE A 285 -25.43 -15.10 26.34
N ASN A 286 -25.41 -16.42 26.58
CA ASN A 286 -25.38 -16.99 27.93
C ASN A 286 -25.08 -18.50 27.94
N ASP A 287 -24.85 -19.05 29.13
CA ASP A 287 -24.65 -20.48 29.41
C ASP A 287 -25.97 -21.22 29.77
N ASN A 288 -27.10 -20.89 29.12
CA ASN A 288 -28.44 -21.34 29.51
C ASN A 288 -28.53 -22.85 29.86
N ASP A 289 -29.02 -23.14 31.07
CA ASP A 289 -29.48 -24.45 31.50
C ASP A 289 -31.00 -24.41 31.74
N PRO A 290 -31.83 -25.12 30.96
CA PRO A 290 -31.46 -25.91 29.78
C PRO A 290 -31.18 -25.03 28.55
N PRO A 291 -30.30 -25.46 27.63
CA PRO A 291 -29.93 -24.70 26.43
C PRO A 291 -31.09 -24.51 25.45
N GLN A 292 -31.00 -23.43 24.64
CA GLN A 292 -32.06 -22.99 23.72
C GLN A 292 -31.49 -22.79 22.30
N PRO A 293 -32.24 -23.13 21.24
CA PRO A 293 -31.75 -23.17 19.86
C PRO A 293 -31.67 -21.80 19.15
N ASP A 294 -31.63 -20.70 19.91
CA ASP A 294 -31.47 -19.33 19.42
C ASP A 294 -30.50 -18.50 20.30
N VAL A 295 -29.67 -19.19 21.08
CA VAL A 295 -28.75 -18.63 22.08
C VAL A 295 -27.29 -18.97 21.75
N ALA A 296 -26.40 -17.99 21.87
CA ALA A 296 -24.97 -18.21 21.80
C ALA A 296 -24.43 -18.73 23.14
N ILE A 297 -23.94 -19.97 23.15
CA ILE A 297 -23.19 -20.54 24.28
C ILE A 297 -21.86 -19.78 24.40
N LEU A 298 -21.51 -19.31 25.59
CA LEU A 298 -20.25 -18.63 25.82
C LEU A 298 -19.06 -19.60 25.90
N VAL A 299 -17.91 -19.14 25.40
CA VAL A 299 -16.66 -19.91 25.35
C VAL A 299 -15.46 -19.01 25.60
N GLU A 300 -15.47 -17.86 24.94
CA GLU A 300 -14.43 -16.83 24.89
C GLU A 300 -15.13 -15.50 24.47
N SER A 301 -14.63 -14.79 23.45
CA SER A 301 -15.20 -13.50 23.03
C SER A 301 -16.40 -13.64 22.09
N VAL A 302 -17.31 -12.67 22.20
CA VAL A 302 -18.46 -12.47 21.31
C VAL A 302 -18.29 -11.27 20.37
N MET A 303 -17.15 -10.59 20.46
CA MET A 303 -16.79 -9.44 19.62
C MET A 303 -15.27 -9.33 19.46
N LYS A 304 -14.81 -8.96 18.26
CA LYS A 304 -13.41 -8.61 17.96
C LYS A 304 -13.33 -7.44 16.97
N THR A 305 -12.17 -6.82 16.86
CA THR A 305 -11.92 -5.68 15.95
C THR A 305 -10.66 -5.90 15.12
N ALA A 306 -10.70 -5.48 13.85
CA ALA A 306 -9.56 -5.43 12.95
C ALA A 306 -9.47 -4.06 12.27
N VAL A 307 -8.32 -3.77 11.68
CA VAL A 307 -8.02 -2.54 10.95
C VAL A 307 -7.38 -2.92 9.61
N GLY A 308 -7.77 -2.27 8.50
CA GLY A 308 -7.26 -2.55 7.16
C GLY A 308 -7.84 -1.65 6.06
N ASP A 309 -7.18 -1.58 4.90
CA ASP A 309 -7.53 -0.76 3.73
C ASP A 309 -8.62 -1.45 2.88
N PHE A 310 -9.88 -1.32 3.30
CA PHE A 310 -10.99 -2.03 2.65
C PHE A 310 -11.44 -1.39 1.32
N ASP A 311 -11.23 -0.07 1.12
CA ASP A 311 -11.60 0.62 -0.13
C ASP A 311 -10.46 0.75 -1.17
N GLY A 312 -9.21 0.48 -0.80
CA GLY A 312 -8.05 0.63 -1.69
C GLY A 312 -7.64 2.10 -1.88
N ASP A 313 -7.84 2.92 -0.84
CA ASP A 313 -7.26 4.26 -0.75
C ASP A 313 -5.99 4.37 0.10
N GLY A 314 -5.69 3.30 0.83
CA GLY A 314 -4.52 3.14 1.64
C GLY A 314 -4.64 3.78 3.02
N VAL A 315 -5.76 4.46 3.35
CA VAL A 315 -6.14 4.75 4.73
C VAL A 315 -6.82 3.50 5.30
N ASN A 316 -6.51 3.13 6.54
CA ASN A 316 -7.16 1.96 7.13
C ASN A 316 -8.54 2.31 7.71
N GLU A 317 -9.52 1.45 7.44
CA GLU A 317 -10.81 1.42 8.11
C GLU A 317 -10.81 0.53 9.34
N ILE A 318 -11.79 0.72 10.22
CA ILE A 318 -12.04 -0.13 11.38
C ILE A 318 -13.18 -1.10 11.07
N ALA A 319 -12.93 -2.40 11.20
CA ALA A 319 -13.97 -3.43 11.19
C ALA A 319 -14.20 -3.95 12.61
N VAL A 320 -15.45 -3.88 13.11
CA VAL A 320 -15.86 -4.54 14.35
C VAL A 320 -16.85 -5.65 14.01
N VAL A 321 -16.56 -6.86 14.47
CA VAL A 321 -17.41 -8.05 14.24
C VAL A 321 -17.95 -8.53 15.57
N PHE A 322 -19.28 -8.68 15.70
CA PHE A 322 -19.90 -9.13 16.95
C PHE A 322 -21.15 -9.98 16.73
N LEU A 323 -21.37 -10.94 17.63
CA LEU A 323 -22.62 -11.71 17.67
C LEU A 323 -23.78 -10.80 18.10
N ILE A 324 -24.85 -10.70 17.31
CA ILE A 324 -26.10 -10.06 17.75
C ILE A 324 -26.85 -11.00 18.70
N ASN A 325 -26.87 -12.30 18.37
CA ASN A 325 -27.59 -13.34 19.09
C ASN A 325 -27.04 -14.74 18.72
N GLY A 326 -27.70 -15.82 19.10
CA GLY A 326 -27.29 -17.19 18.77
C GLY A 326 -27.35 -17.57 17.29
N LEU A 327 -27.88 -16.74 16.40
CA LEU A 327 -28.13 -17.08 14.99
C LEU A 327 -27.49 -16.09 14.00
N ALA A 328 -26.97 -14.94 14.43
CA ALA A 328 -26.40 -13.93 13.53
C ALA A 328 -25.25 -13.13 14.16
N PHE A 329 -24.31 -12.68 13.33
CA PHE A 329 -23.29 -11.69 13.67
C PHE A 329 -23.35 -10.51 12.71
N ASP A 330 -22.96 -9.32 13.16
CA ASP A 330 -22.76 -8.15 12.28
C ASP A 330 -21.27 -7.93 11.98
N VAL A 331 -21.01 -7.32 10.82
CA VAL A 331 -19.73 -6.65 10.51
C VAL A 331 -20.01 -5.16 10.34
N THR A 332 -19.67 -4.36 11.34
CA THR A 332 -19.80 -2.90 11.28
C THR A 332 -18.47 -2.28 10.84
N ILE A 333 -18.49 -1.45 9.80
CA ILE A 333 -17.31 -0.72 9.32
C ILE A 333 -17.39 0.75 9.75
N PHE A 334 -16.30 1.30 10.27
CA PHE A 334 -16.17 2.71 10.66
C PHE A 334 -14.97 3.37 9.96
N ARG A 335 -15.13 4.62 9.50
CA ARG A 335 -14.01 5.49 9.08
C ARG A 335 -13.66 6.47 10.20
N TYR A 336 -12.37 6.75 10.37
CA TYR A 336 -11.86 7.89 11.13
C TYR A 336 -11.58 9.07 10.17
N GLY A 337 -11.30 10.26 10.69
CA GLY A 337 -10.88 11.39 9.85
C GLY A 337 -10.92 12.76 10.52
N ARG A 338 -10.80 13.80 9.68
CA ARG A 338 -10.95 15.21 10.07
C ARG A 338 -12.05 15.90 9.27
N ASP A 339 -12.84 16.74 9.94
CA ASP A 339 -13.74 17.66 9.25
C ASP A 339 -12.97 18.82 8.59
N ALA A 340 -13.66 19.67 7.82
CA ALA A 340 -13.07 20.84 7.17
C ALA A 340 -12.64 21.96 8.14
N GLN A 341 -12.74 21.75 9.46
CA GLN A 341 -12.24 22.62 10.52
C GLN A 341 -11.05 21.97 11.26
N GLY A 342 -10.70 20.72 10.94
CA GLY A 342 -9.60 19.96 11.54
C GLY A 342 -10.01 19.11 12.76
N ASN A 343 -11.28 19.11 13.15
CA ASN A 343 -11.79 18.32 14.28
C ASN A 343 -11.82 16.84 13.91
N ARG A 344 -11.45 15.97 14.86
CA ARG A 344 -11.53 14.52 14.70
C ARG A 344 -12.97 14.02 14.74
N PHE A 345 -13.28 13.04 13.90
CA PHE A 345 -14.51 12.25 13.98
C PHE A 345 -14.22 10.77 13.73
N VAL A 346 -15.03 9.89 14.32
CA VAL A 346 -15.18 8.49 13.89
C VAL A 346 -16.66 8.27 13.59
N THR A 347 -16.97 7.63 12.48
CA THR A 347 -18.34 7.44 11.98
C THR A 347 -18.52 6.06 11.39
N GLN A 348 -19.64 5.41 11.72
CA GLN A 348 -20.07 4.19 11.05
C GLN A 348 -20.32 4.49 9.56
N ALA A 349 -19.67 3.73 8.68
CA ALA A 349 -19.82 3.80 7.24
C ALA A 349 -20.90 2.83 6.74
N ASN A 350 -20.90 1.60 7.27
CA ASN A 350 -21.89 0.58 6.95
C ASN A 350 -22.00 -0.46 8.09
N GLU A 351 -23.01 -1.33 7.99
CA GLU A 351 -23.24 -2.52 8.82
C GLU A 351 -23.71 -3.65 7.91
N THR A 352 -23.36 -4.90 8.21
CA THR A 352 -23.74 -6.03 7.36
C THR A 352 -23.89 -7.31 8.17
N LEU A 353 -25.15 -7.68 8.35
CA LEU A 353 -25.60 -8.90 9.01
C LEU A 353 -25.18 -10.16 8.22
N TYR A 354 -24.53 -11.10 8.90
CA TYR A 354 -24.35 -12.47 8.45
C TYR A 354 -25.34 -13.41 9.16
N GLU A 355 -26.26 -13.98 8.38
CA GLU A 355 -27.11 -15.11 8.79
C GLU A 355 -26.66 -16.40 8.07
N PRO A 356 -26.22 -17.46 8.78
CA PRO A 356 -25.85 -18.73 8.16
C PRO A 356 -27.10 -19.44 7.61
N THR A 357 -26.98 -19.99 6.40
CA THR A 357 -28.10 -20.63 5.68
C THR A 357 -28.50 -22.01 6.22
N GLN A 358 -28.22 -22.34 7.48
CA GLN A 358 -28.60 -23.60 8.14
C GLN A 358 -29.38 -23.30 9.43
N THR A 359 -30.64 -23.72 9.50
CA THR A 359 -31.62 -23.30 10.52
C THR A 359 -31.52 -24.00 11.88
N ASP A 360 -30.65 -25.01 11.97
CA ASP A 360 -30.66 -25.99 13.08
C ASP A 360 -29.35 -25.91 13.90
N LEU A 361 -28.53 -24.88 13.68
CA LEU A 361 -27.26 -24.62 14.34
C LEU A 361 -27.28 -23.21 14.94
N SER A 362 -26.60 -23.03 16.07
CA SER A 362 -26.41 -21.71 16.69
C SER A 362 -24.92 -21.36 16.74
N PHE A 363 -24.54 -20.09 16.77
CA PHE A 363 -23.16 -19.67 17.02
C PHE A 363 -22.76 -19.95 18.47
N ALA A 364 -21.47 -20.19 18.69
CA ALA A 364 -20.86 -20.10 20.01
C ALA A 364 -20.11 -18.77 20.15
N GLY A 365 -20.03 -18.24 21.36
CA GLY A 365 -19.27 -17.06 21.74
C GLY A 365 -17.77 -17.33 21.75
N THR A 366 -17.22 -17.64 20.59
CA THR A 366 -15.81 -17.55 20.21
C THR A 366 -15.83 -17.07 18.75
N ILE A 367 -15.42 -15.82 18.56
CA ILE A 367 -15.30 -15.17 17.26
C ILE A 367 -13.92 -14.53 17.20
N ASP A 368 -13.28 -14.63 16.04
CA ASP A 368 -11.99 -14.00 15.80
C ASP A 368 -11.86 -13.56 14.34
N VAL A 369 -11.27 -12.39 14.11
CA VAL A 369 -11.22 -11.70 12.82
C VAL A 369 -9.81 -11.27 12.47
N ALA A 370 -9.42 -11.47 11.21
CA ALA A 370 -8.14 -11.05 10.65
C ALA A 370 -8.39 -10.24 9.38
N ALA A 371 -7.79 -9.05 9.28
CA ALA A 371 -7.73 -8.28 8.04
C ALA A 371 -6.47 -8.61 7.23
N GLY A 372 -6.55 -8.49 5.91
CA GLY A 372 -5.39 -8.62 5.02
C GLY A 372 -5.77 -8.79 3.55
N ASP A 373 -4.91 -8.32 2.64
CA ASP A 373 -4.95 -8.58 1.20
C ASP A 373 -4.80 -10.09 0.90
N TYR A 374 -5.90 -10.85 0.85
CA TYR A 374 -5.85 -12.31 0.74
C TYR A 374 -5.85 -12.80 -0.72
N ASN A 375 -6.33 -11.99 -1.67
CA ASN A 375 -6.28 -12.29 -3.11
C ASN A 375 -5.03 -11.75 -3.83
N GLY A 376 -4.37 -10.71 -3.33
CA GLY A 376 -3.24 -10.02 -3.97
C GLY A 376 -3.63 -8.86 -4.89
N ASP A 377 -4.86 -8.32 -4.78
CA ASP A 377 -5.33 -7.17 -5.58
C ASP A 377 -4.94 -5.81 -4.96
N GLY A 378 -4.61 -5.81 -3.67
CA GLY A 378 -4.13 -4.68 -2.90
C GLY A 378 -5.15 -4.04 -1.95
N LYS A 379 -6.39 -4.56 -1.90
CA LYS A 379 -7.36 -4.25 -0.84
C LYS A 379 -7.24 -5.26 0.29
N ASP A 380 -7.52 -4.87 1.52
CA ASP A 380 -7.70 -5.85 2.59
C ASP A 380 -9.11 -6.49 2.53
N GLU A 381 -9.18 -7.79 2.77
CA GLU A 381 -10.42 -8.50 3.12
C GLU A 381 -10.41 -8.93 4.59
N LEU A 382 -11.58 -9.28 5.11
CA LEU A 382 -11.71 -9.94 6.40
C LEU A 382 -11.82 -11.46 6.22
N VAL A 383 -11.01 -12.21 6.96
CA VAL A 383 -11.34 -13.58 7.35
C VAL A 383 -11.95 -13.52 8.74
N ILE A 384 -13.18 -14.03 8.86
CA ILE A 384 -13.90 -14.18 10.12
C ILE A 384 -13.97 -15.68 10.45
N SER A 385 -13.49 -16.04 11.63
CA SER A 385 -13.61 -17.38 12.19
C SER A 385 -14.59 -17.40 13.36
N THR A 386 -15.38 -18.47 13.44
CA THR A 386 -16.27 -18.71 14.57
C THR A 386 -16.65 -20.19 14.63
N LEU A 387 -17.41 -20.58 15.65
CA LEU A 387 -17.97 -21.92 15.76
C LEU A 387 -19.49 -21.88 15.66
N GLU A 388 -20.03 -22.83 14.92
CA GLU A 388 -21.43 -23.23 15.04
C GLU A 388 -21.51 -24.49 15.91
N TRP A 389 -22.57 -24.61 16.70
CA TRP A 389 -22.84 -25.73 17.58
C TRP A 389 -24.29 -26.23 17.45
N ARG A 390 -24.53 -27.46 17.90
CA ARG A 390 -25.88 -28.00 18.18
C ARG A 390 -25.87 -28.92 19.38
N ILE A 391 -27.06 -29.11 19.96
CA ILE A 391 -27.33 -30.19 20.90
C ILE A 391 -27.52 -31.49 20.11
N ASP A 392 -26.85 -32.56 20.52
CA ASP A 392 -27.23 -33.93 20.15
C ASP A 392 -27.93 -34.60 21.35
N TYR A 393 -29.17 -35.04 21.15
CA TYR A 393 -29.97 -35.74 22.17
C TYR A 393 -29.85 -37.25 22.01
N VAL A 394 -29.35 -37.95 23.02
CA VAL A 394 -29.37 -39.43 23.07
C VAL A 394 -30.77 -39.93 23.45
N ASP A 395 -31.40 -39.28 24.43
CA ASP A 395 -32.85 -39.33 24.70
C ASP A 395 -33.29 -37.89 25.05
N PRO A 396 -34.35 -37.33 24.42
CA PRO A 396 -34.86 -36.00 24.76
C PRO A 396 -35.35 -35.81 26.21
N ASN A 397 -35.43 -36.89 26.99
CA ASN A 397 -35.80 -36.88 28.41
C ASN A 397 -34.60 -37.04 29.36
N ASP A 398 -33.39 -37.31 28.84
CA ASP A 398 -32.15 -37.51 29.61
C ASP A 398 -31.24 -36.29 29.51
N LEU A 399 -31.56 -35.28 30.31
CA LEU A 399 -30.82 -34.00 30.34
C LEU A 399 -29.38 -34.17 30.88
N ASP A 400 -29.12 -35.19 31.68
CA ASP A 400 -27.81 -35.45 32.31
C ASP A 400 -26.74 -35.96 31.30
N ASN A 401 -27.18 -36.40 30.11
CA ASN A 401 -26.33 -36.96 29.05
C ASN A 401 -26.42 -36.19 27.71
N MET A 402 -26.78 -34.90 27.76
CA MET A 402 -26.74 -34.02 26.59
C MET A 402 -25.29 -33.74 26.14
N THR A 403 -25.04 -33.80 24.83
CA THR A 403 -23.74 -33.45 24.22
C THR A 403 -23.85 -32.32 23.21
N ILE A 404 -22.75 -31.60 23.03
CA ILE A 404 -22.57 -30.51 22.06
C ILE A 404 -21.70 -31.03 20.91
N SER A 405 -22.23 -31.02 19.68
CA SER A 405 -21.41 -31.04 18.47
C SER A 405 -20.98 -29.63 18.11
N THR A 406 -19.68 -29.41 17.85
CA THR A 406 -19.16 -28.15 17.29
C THR A 406 -18.61 -28.33 15.87
N GLY A 407 -18.70 -27.28 15.07
CA GLY A 407 -18.10 -27.18 13.74
C GLY A 407 -17.44 -25.81 13.53
N MET A 408 -16.19 -25.81 13.10
CA MET A 408 -15.46 -24.57 12.82
C MET A 408 -15.93 -23.99 11.49
N ARG A 409 -16.20 -22.68 11.45
CA ARG A 409 -16.55 -21.93 10.25
C ARG A 409 -15.52 -20.84 9.99
N PHE A 410 -15.17 -20.67 8.73
CA PHE A 410 -14.43 -19.52 8.24
C PHE A 410 -15.24 -18.87 7.12
N VAL A 411 -15.38 -17.55 7.18
CA VAL A 411 -16.08 -16.71 6.20
C VAL A 411 -15.09 -15.65 5.71
N VAL A 412 -14.98 -15.47 4.39
CA VAL A 412 -14.24 -14.37 3.76
C VAL A 412 -15.24 -13.29 3.36
N ALA A 413 -14.97 -12.06 3.77
CA ALA A 413 -15.80 -10.89 3.49
C ALA A 413 -14.96 -9.76 2.88
N ALA A 414 -15.38 -9.25 1.72
CA ALA A 414 -14.76 -8.10 1.05
C ALA A 414 -15.72 -6.90 1.04
N ALA A 415 -15.20 -5.68 1.12
CA ALA A 415 -16.04 -4.47 1.11
C ALA A 415 -16.50 -4.10 -0.31
N ASN A 416 -17.78 -3.74 -0.43
CA ASN A 416 -18.30 -3.02 -1.58
C ASN A 416 -17.89 -1.53 -1.52
N PRO A 417 -18.02 -0.74 -2.62
CA PRO A 417 -17.70 0.70 -2.63
C PRO A 417 -18.55 1.61 -1.72
N ASP A 418 -19.47 1.05 -0.94
CA ASP A 418 -20.25 1.72 0.10
C ASP A 418 -19.93 1.17 1.52
N PHE A 419 -18.88 0.35 1.65
CA PHE A 419 -18.48 -0.39 2.84
C PHE A 419 -19.43 -1.50 3.32
N SER A 420 -20.49 -1.83 2.58
CA SER A 420 -21.26 -3.06 2.88
C SER A 420 -20.42 -4.30 2.56
N MET A 421 -20.51 -5.33 3.40
CA MET A 421 -19.66 -6.51 3.25
C MET A 421 -20.27 -7.57 2.34
N ASN A 422 -19.46 -8.15 1.47
CA ASN A 422 -19.84 -9.23 0.57
C ASN A 422 -19.22 -10.54 1.06
N PHE A 423 -20.04 -11.42 1.64
CA PHE A 423 -19.62 -12.72 2.16
C PHE A 423 -19.45 -13.73 1.01
N LEU A 424 -18.22 -13.84 0.51
CA LEU A 424 -17.88 -14.54 -0.73
C LEU A 424 -17.46 -16.00 -0.49
N GLY A 425 -16.38 -16.19 0.26
CA GLY A 425 -15.81 -17.49 0.57
C GLY A 425 -16.34 -18.04 1.88
N ARG A 426 -16.60 -19.35 1.94
CA ARG A 426 -16.88 -20.03 3.20
C ARG A 426 -16.39 -21.48 3.18
N THR A 427 -15.78 -21.91 4.28
CA THR A 427 -15.41 -23.31 4.50
C THR A 427 -15.70 -23.73 5.93
N SER A 428 -15.69 -25.03 6.19
CA SER A 428 -15.92 -25.56 7.53
C SER A 428 -15.17 -26.86 7.79
N LEU A 429 -14.62 -26.98 8.99
CA LEU A 429 -13.85 -28.13 9.45
C LEU A 429 -14.47 -28.69 10.73
N SER A 430 -14.48 -30.02 10.86
CA SER A 430 -14.79 -30.67 12.14
C SER A 430 -13.54 -30.63 13.03
N PRO A 431 -13.65 -30.14 14.29
CA PRO A 431 -12.52 -30.13 15.23
C PRO A 431 -11.86 -31.51 15.46
N SER A 432 -12.62 -32.61 15.39
CA SER A 432 -12.12 -33.99 15.58
C SER A 432 -11.56 -34.64 14.32
N SER A 433 -12.03 -34.24 13.13
CA SER A 433 -11.80 -34.96 11.87
C SER A 433 -10.32 -35.14 11.46
N VAL A 434 -9.42 -34.41 12.11
CA VAL A 434 -7.95 -34.47 11.97
C VAL A 434 -7.33 -35.70 12.65
N LEU A 435 -7.95 -36.22 13.72
CA LEU A 435 -7.42 -37.37 14.49
C LEU A 435 -7.88 -38.73 13.93
N GLY A 436 -8.68 -38.74 12.85
CA GLY A 436 -9.12 -39.95 12.17
C GLY A 436 -10.41 -40.58 12.71
N ASP A 437 -11.06 -39.96 13.71
CA ASP A 437 -12.44 -40.29 14.07
C ASP A 437 -13.42 -39.52 13.17
N ALA A 438 -14.44 -40.21 12.67
CA ALA A 438 -15.51 -39.65 11.83
C ALA A 438 -16.74 -39.24 12.64
N SER A 439 -16.72 -39.47 13.97
CA SER A 439 -17.73 -39.00 14.91
C SER A 439 -17.62 -37.47 15.06
N TYR A 440 -18.77 -36.80 15.17
CA TYR A 440 -18.77 -35.41 15.59
C TYR A 440 -18.14 -35.30 16.99
N PRO A 441 -17.35 -34.25 17.28
CA PRO A 441 -16.73 -34.08 18.58
C PRO A 441 -17.80 -33.69 19.61
N SER A 442 -18.25 -34.67 20.39
CA SER A 442 -19.42 -34.55 21.28
C SER A 442 -19.01 -34.25 22.72
N ALA A 443 -18.65 -33.00 23.00
CA ALA A 443 -18.38 -32.55 24.37
C ALA A 443 -19.63 -32.68 25.25
N LYS A 444 -19.46 -32.94 26.55
CA LYS A 444 -20.56 -32.83 27.52
C LYS A 444 -20.99 -31.37 27.66
N PHE A 445 -22.31 -31.10 27.73
CA PHE A 445 -22.82 -29.72 27.83
C PHE A 445 -22.28 -28.95 29.05
N ASP A 446 -22.16 -29.65 30.17
CA ASP A 446 -21.67 -29.16 31.47
C ASP A 446 -20.14 -29.00 31.56
N ASP A 447 -19.39 -29.44 30.54
CA ASP A 447 -17.93 -29.38 30.54
C ASP A 447 -17.40 -28.12 29.82
N TYR A 448 -17.40 -27.01 30.57
CA TYR A 448 -16.80 -25.73 30.17
C TYR A 448 -15.31 -25.80 29.82
N PHE A 449 -14.62 -26.90 30.19
CA PHE A 449 -13.19 -27.14 29.95
C PHE A 449 -12.91 -28.07 28.76
N SER A 450 -13.94 -28.55 28.03
CA SER A 450 -13.75 -29.20 26.72
C SER A 450 -14.24 -28.40 25.51
N ARG A 451 -14.98 -27.29 25.70
CA ARG A 451 -15.51 -26.42 24.63
C ARG A 451 -14.41 -25.85 23.70
N THR A 452 -14.49 -26.15 22.40
CA THR A 452 -13.61 -25.58 21.35
C THR A 452 -13.63 -24.06 21.34
N ARG A 453 -12.45 -23.44 21.32
CA ARG A 453 -12.18 -22.04 20.93
C ARG A 453 -11.44 -22.02 19.61
N ILE A 454 -11.51 -20.90 18.91
CA ILE A 454 -10.75 -20.68 17.69
C ILE A 454 -10.18 -19.26 17.69
N ALA A 455 -8.90 -19.15 17.30
CA ALA A 455 -8.26 -17.88 17.01
C ALA A 455 -7.57 -17.95 15.65
N ILE A 456 -7.47 -16.80 14.97
CA ILE A 456 -6.83 -16.67 13.66
C ILE A 456 -5.85 -15.50 13.64
N VAL A 457 -4.80 -15.63 12.84
CA VAL A 457 -3.85 -14.53 12.57
C VAL A 457 -3.52 -14.44 11.08
N PRO A 458 -3.48 -13.22 10.50
CA PRO A 458 -2.98 -13.01 9.15
C PRO A 458 -1.45 -13.12 9.12
N GLY A 459 -0.88 -13.43 7.96
CA GLY A 459 0.56 -13.40 7.77
C GLY A 459 1.04 -13.90 6.42
N LEU A 460 2.32 -13.70 6.15
CA LEU A 460 2.98 -14.20 4.95
C LEU A 460 3.48 -15.64 5.20
N PHE A 461 2.66 -16.63 4.84
CA PHE A 461 2.94 -18.06 5.05
C PHE A 461 3.22 -18.82 3.73
N LYS A 462 3.28 -18.11 2.60
CA LYS A 462 3.71 -18.63 1.31
C LYS A 462 4.30 -17.48 0.49
N PHE A 463 5.57 -17.60 0.12
CA PHE A 463 6.21 -16.71 -0.82
C PHE A 463 6.46 -17.43 -2.15
N ASP A 464 5.71 -17.05 -3.18
CA ASP A 464 5.82 -17.56 -4.55
C ASP A 464 5.36 -16.46 -5.54
N PRO A 465 6.20 -15.43 -5.78
CA PRO A 465 5.82 -14.28 -6.63
C PRO A 465 5.51 -14.67 -8.07
N ALA A 466 6.05 -15.80 -8.54
CA ALA A 466 5.81 -16.32 -9.89
C ALA A 466 4.36 -16.83 -10.09
N ASN A 467 3.61 -17.04 -9.00
CA ASN A 467 2.22 -17.47 -9.00
C ASN A 467 1.31 -16.51 -8.19
N SER A 468 1.67 -15.22 -8.11
CA SER A 468 0.92 -14.18 -7.38
C SER A 468 0.79 -14.41 -5.87
N PHE A 469 1.88 -14.85 -5.22
CA PHE A 469 2.06 -14.83 -3.75
C PHE A 469 3.33 -14.02 -3.44
N ASP A 470 3.20 -12.70 -3.46
CA ASP A 470 4.32 -11.76 -3.25
C ASP A 470 4.49 -11.39 -1.75
N LEU A 471 5.05 -10.23 -1.43
CA LEU A 471 5.17 -9.75 -0.05
C LEU A 471 3.85 -9.17 0.52
N ASN A 472 2.91 -8.80 -0.35
CA ASN A 472 1.67 -8.14 0.04
C ASN A 472 0.59 -9.18 0.36
N ARG A 473 0.44 -10.19 -0.52
CA ARG A 473 -0.61 -11.20 -0.37
C ARG A 473 -0.49 -12.00 0.93
N ARG A 474 -1.53 -11.92 1.75
CA ARG A 474 -1.69 -12.59 3.05
C ARG A 474 -2.27 -13.99 2.92
N GLN A 475 -2.00 -14.78 3.93
CA GLN A 475 -2.62 -16.06 4.25
C GLN A 475 -3.01 -15.98 5.73
N PHE A 476 -3.74 -16.97 6.27
CA PHE A 476 -4.02 -17.00 7.70
C PHE A 476 -3.68 -18.36 8.32
N VAL A 477 -3.36 -18.35 9.61
CA VAL A 477 -3.30 -19.56 10.42
C VAL A 477 -4.47 -19.55 11.39
N ALA A 478 -5.17 -20.67 11.51
CA ALA A 478 -6.14 -20.92 12.57
C ALA A 478 -5.52 -21.85 13.63
N VAL A 479 -5.78 -21.56 14.90
CA VAL A 479 -5.42 -22.39 16.06
C VAL A 479 -6.68 -22.70 16.86
N TRP A 480 -6.84 -23.96 17.28
CA TRP A 480 -8.00 -24.41 18.07
C TRP A 480 -7.65 -25.54 19.03
N ASN A 481 -8.45 -25.70 20.08
CA ASN A 481 -8.46 -26.89 20.94
C ASN A 481 -9.48 -27.92 20.42
N PRO A 482 -9.06 -29.14 20.00
CA PRO A 482 -10.00 -30.22 19.70
C PRO A 482 -10.69 -30.70 20.99
N PRO A 483 -12.01 -30.97 20.97
CA PRO A 483 -12.69 -31.57 22.13
C PRO A 483 -12.08 -32.93 22.51
N GLU A 484 -12.13 -33.23 23.81
CA GLU A 484 -11.52 -34.42 24.45
C GLU A 484 -9.99 -34.58 24.28
N TYR A 485 -9.30 -33.67 23.57
CA TYR A 485 -7.85 -33.72 23.36
C TYR A 485 -7.09 -32.77 24.29
N HIS A 486 -6.06 -33.28 24.96
CA HIS A 486 -5.17 -32.49 25.83
C HIS A 486 -4.09 -31.76 25.04
N GLY A 487 -4.50 -30.81 24.19
CA GLY A 487 -3.60 -29.95 23.43
C GLY A 487 -4.32 -29.09 22.39
N LEU A 488 -3.55 -28.45 21.52
CA LEU A 488 -4.08 -27.61 20.44
C LEU A 488 -3.81 -28.26 19.07
N SER A 489 -4.43 -27.71 18.03
CA SER A 489 -4.14 -27.98 16.63
C SER A 489 -4.02 -26.66 15.87
N ALA A 490 -3.19 -26.62 14.84
CA ALA A 490 -3.04 -25.43 13.99
C ALA A 490 -2.96 -25.80 12.50
N ALA A 491 -3.48 -24.93 11.64
CA ALA A 491 -3.38 -25.08 10.18
C ALA A 491 -3.28 -23.73 9.48
N ALA A 492 -2.48 -23.67 8.41
CA ALA A 492 -2.39 -22.52 7.52
C ALA A 492 -3.41 -22.63 6.38
N PHE A 493 -3.89 -21.50 5.88
CA PHE A 493 -4.92 -21.40 4.85
C PHE A 493 -4.65 -20.27 3.85
N SER A 494 -4.87 -20.55 2.58
CA SER A 494 -4.84 -19.57 1.49
C SER A 494 -6.24 -19.37 0.91
N VAL A 495 -6.62 -18.13 0.65
CA VAL A 495 -7.85 -17.77 -0.09
C VAL A 495 -7.52 -17.70 -1.60
N SER A 496 -8.47 -18.10 -2.45
CA SER A 496 -8.36 -17.96 -3.91
C SER A 496 -8.49 -16.51 -4.38
N ASP A 497 -7.97 -16.24 -5.58
CA ASP A 497 -7.97 -14.89 -6.20
C ASP A 497 -9.39 -14.33 -6.43
N ASP A 498 -10.41 -15.20 -6.50
CA ASP A 498 -11.83 -14.85 -6.61
C ASP A 498 -12.55 -14.76 -5.25
N LEU A 499 -11.82 -14.94 -4.15
CA LEU A 499 -12.30 -14.97 -2.76
C LEU A 499 -13.31 -16.08 -2.41
N LEU A 500 -13.70 -16.94 -3.36
CA LEU A 500 -14.75 -17.95 -3.15
C LEU A 500 -14.26 -19.20 -2.40
N THR A 501 -12.95 -19.48 -2.41
CA THR A 501 -12.40 -20.76 -1.94
C THR A 501 -11.31 -20.57 -0.88
N ILE A 502 -11.53 -21.13 0.31
CA ILE A 502 -10.54 -21.22 1.40
C ILE A 502 -9.90 -22.62 1.34
N SER A 503 -8.59 -22.68 1.10
CA SER A 503 -7.82 -23.94 0.96
C SER A 503 -6.79 -24.11 2.07
N MET A 504 -6.73 -25.28 2.69
CA MET A 504 -5.69 -25.62 3.68
C MET A 504 -4.33 -25.79 3.01
N MET A 505 -3.30 -25.21 3.61
CA MET A 505 -1.91 -25.30 3.19
C MET A 505 -1.21 -26.40 4.00
N GLY A 506 -0.70 -27.43 3.31
CA GLY A 506 -0.10 -28.59 3.96
C GLY A 506 -1.11 -29.49 4.68
N SER A 507 -0.76 -29.89 5.90
CA SER A 507 -1.62 -30.64 6.82
C SER A 507 -1.71 -29.94 8.17
N VAL A 508 -2.83 -30.14 8.88
CA VAL A 508 -2.97 -29.70 10.27
C VAL A 508 -1.82 -30.24 11.12
N ALA A 509 -1.16 -29.35 11.86
CA ALA A 509 -0.16 -29.70 12.84
C ALA A 509 -0.83 -29.91 14.21
N PRO A 510 -0.82 -31.12 14.79
CA PRO A 510 -1.16 -31.29 16.20
C PRO A 510 -0.07 -30.63 17.05
N LEU A 511 -0.48 -29.86 18.05
CA LEU A 511 0.40 -29.17 18.97
C LEU A 511 0.32 -29.89 20.34
N PRO A 512 1.14 -30.94 20.56
CA PRO A 512 1.16 -31.65 21.84
C PRO A 512 1.87 -30.82 22.91
N TYR A 513 1.29 -30.82 24.11
CA TYR A 513 1.81 -30.17 25.31
C TYR A 513 1.93 -31.17 26.47
N ALA A 514 2.51 -30.75 27.59
CA ALA A 514 2.67 -31.60 28.78
C ALA A 514 1.48 -31.41 29.73
N GLY A 515 0.82 -32.52 30.07
CA GLY A 515 -0.34 -32.54 30.97
C GLY A 515 -1.62 -31.98 30.35
N ASN A 516 -2.60 -31.73 31.21
CA ASN A 516 -3.85 -31.08 30.82
C ASN A 516 -3.57 -29.60 30.53
N ALA A 517 -3.33 -29.29 29.25
CA ALA A 517 -3.40 -27.92 28.74
C ALA A 517 -4.84 -27.41 28.89
N ASN A 518 -5.02 -26.30 29.60
CA ASN A 518 -6.30 -25.63 29.68
C ASN A 518 -6.54 -24.85 28.40
N GLN A 519 -7.79 -24.82 27.97
CA GLN A 519 -8.15 -24.53 26.59
C GLN A 519 -8.11 -23.04 26.19
N GLN A 520 -7.58 -22.16 27.05
CA GLN A 520 -7.26 -20.78 26.67
C GLN A 520 -5.87 -20.72 26.05
N PHE A 521 -5.76 -19.95 24.98
CA PHE A 521 -4.51 -19.72 24.25
C PHE A 521 -4.53 -18.32 23.63
N SER A 522 -3.35 -17.80 23.31
CA SER A 522 -3.23 -16.65 22.41
C SER A 522 -2.27 -17.01 21.29
N VAL A 523 -2.43 -16.37 20.14
CA VAL A 523 -1.66 -16.64 18.93
C VAL A 523 -1.21 -15.31 18.32
N ALA A 524 0.03 -15.28 17.84
CA ALA A 524 0.58 -14.16 17.07
C ALA A 524 1.34 -14.68 15.85
N ALA A 525 1.37 -13.88 14.79
CA ALA A 525 2.17 -14.14 13.59
C ALA A 525 3.15 -12.98 13.36
N GLY A 526 4.35 -13.30 12.87
CA GLY A 526 5.35 -12.27 12.59
C GLY A 526 6.67 -12.84 12.07
N ALA A 527 7.53 -11.97 11.56
CA ALA A 527 8.87 -12.34 11.10
C ALA A 527 9.85 -12.55 12.28
N PHE A 528 9.51 -13.47 13.19
CA PHE A 528 10.26 -13.75 14.43
C PHE A 528 11.67 -14.34 14.22
N LYS A 529 12.00 -14.73 12.97
CA LYS A 529 13.35 -15.14 12.50
C LYS A 529 14.21 -13.96 12.02
N GLY A 530 13.68 -12.74 12.13
CA GLY A 530 14.28 -11.52 11.64
C GLY A 530 14.30 -11.35 10.13
N ASN A 531 14.62 -10.12 9.72
CA ASN A 531 14.69 -9.58 8.36
C ASN A 531 15.91 -10.12 7.57
N SER A 532 16.12 -11.43 7.62
CA SER A 532 17.38 -12.06 7.21
C SER A 532 17.50 -12.30 5.69
N ASN A 533 16.39 -12.47 4.94
CA ASN A 533 16.46 -12.69 3.49
C ASN A 533 15.13 -12.42 2.74
N ILE A 534 15.18 -11.58 1.70
CA ILE A 534 14.07 -11.34 0.75
C ILE A 534 13.66 -12.61 -0.05
N GLN A 535 14.50 -13.64 -0.09
CA GLN A 535 14.20 -14.93 -0.74
C GLN A 535 13.51 -15.95 0.19
N ASN A 536 13.35 -15.64 1.47
CA ASN A 536 12.64 -16.47 2.45
C ASN A 536 11.94 -15.56 3.50
N PRO A 537 10.99 -14.70 3.10
CA PRO A 537 10.35 -13.73 3.98
C PRO A 537 9.23 -14.34 4.86
N GLU A 538 8.97 -15.65 4.80
CA GLU A 538 7.83 -16.27 5.48
C GLU A 538 7.87 -16.17 7.01
N TRP A 539 6.75 -15.73 7.56
CA TRP A 539 6.55 -15.48 8.97
C TRP A 539 6.52 -16.79 9.78
N SER A 540 6.78 -16.67 11.07
CA SER A 540 6.60 -17.73 12.05
C SER A 540 5.36 -17.46 12.89
N LEU A 541 4.82 -18.52 13.49
CA LEU A 541 3.69 -18.48 14.41
C LEU A 541 4.23 -18.54 15.85
N ALA A 542 3.60 -17.84 16.78
CA ALA A 542 3.77 -18.02 18.21
C ALA A 542 2.42 -18.38 18.85
N VAL A 543 2.41 -19.34 19.76
CA VAL A 543 1.23 -19.76 20.52
C VAL A 543 1.58 -19.80 22.00
N SER A 544 0.80 -19.10 22.82
CA SER A 544 0.84 -19.18 24.29
C SER A 544 -0.35 -19.98 24.79
N SER A 545 -0.17 -20.72 25.88
CA SER A 545 -1.27 -21.36 26.62
C SER A 545 -0.75 -21.80 28.00
N TRP A 546 -1.63 -22.39 28.80
CA TRP A 546 -1.40 -22.74 30.21
C TRP A 546 -1.71 -24.21 30.45
N SER A 547 -0.91 -24.89 31.28
CA SER A 547 -1.08 -26.31 31.62
C SER A 547 -0.93 -26.58 33.11
N SER A 548 -1.69 -27.54 33.62
CA SER A 548 -1.67 -27.91 35.05
C SER A 548 -0.34 -28.53 35.50
N GLU A 549 0.50 -28.99 34.57
CA GLU A 549 1.77 -29.67 34.87
C GLU A 549 3.01 -28.81 34.58
N ALA A 550 3.00 -27.96 33.54
CA ALA A 550 4.15 -27.14 33.16
C ALA A 550 3.96 -25.63 33.39
N GLY A 551 2.77 -25.19 33.83
CA GLY A 551 2.44 -23.77 33.98
C GLY A 551 2.22 -23.11 32.62
N PHE A 552 2.68 -21.87 32.48
CA PHE A 552 2.58 -21.10 31.24
C PHE A 552 3.71 -21.46 30.27
N PHE A 553 3.41 -21.51 28.98
CA PHE A 553 4.42 -21.70 27.94
C PHE A 553 4.20 -20.78 26.74
N VAL A 554 5.29 -20.51 26.02
CA VAL A 554 5.29 -19.88 24.70
C VAL A 554 5.99 -20.84 23.75
N LYS A 555 5.34 -21.16 22.63
CA LYS A 555 5.89 -22.06 21.62
C LYS A 555 5.85 -21.39 20.26
N MET A 556 6.98 -21.39 19.58
CA MET A 556 7.09 -20.84 18.23
C MET A 556 7.15 -21.98 17.20
N PHE A 557 6.65 -21.68 16.00
CA PHE A 557 6.53 -22.62 14.90
C PHE A 557 6.93 -21.94 13.60
N ASP A 558 7.55 -22.68 12.71
CA ASP A 558 7.70 -22.25 11.33
C ASP A 558 6.45 -22.60 10.54
N ALA A 559 5.96 -21.66 9.74
CA ALA A 559 4.85 -21.87 8.82
C ALA A 559 5.33 -21.56 7.40
N ASN A 560 4.96 -22.41 6.45
CA ASN A 560 5.17 -22.18 5.02
C ASN A 560 4.09 -22.89 4.19
N ALA A 561 4.18 -22.83 2.86
CA ALA A 561 3.19 -23.42 1.94
C ALA A 561 2.96 -24.94 2.12
N SER A 562 3.88 -25.64 2.79
CA SER A 562 3.79 -27.09 3.07
C SER A 562 3.21 -27.43 4.45
N GLY A 563 2.91 -26.43 5.30
CA GLY A 563 2.27 -26.60 6.60
C GLY A 563 2.98 -25.87 7.75
N ILE A 564 2.70 -26.32 8.98
CA ILE A 564 3.25 -25.77 10.23
C ILE A 564 4.20 -26.79 10.88
N TYR A 565 5.35 -26.32 11.36
CA TYR A 565 6.48 -27.12 11.85
C TYR A 565 6.94 -26.65 13.23
N ALA A 566 7.29 -27.59 14.11
CA ALA A 566 7.69 -27.28 15.49
C ALA A 566 9.04 -26.52 15.53
N GLY A 567 9.00 -25.29 16.05
CA GLY A 567 10.17 -24.47 16.37
C GLY A 567 10.54 -24.54 17.86
N PRO A 568 11.22 -23.50 18.40
CA PRO A 568 11.63 -23.47 19.80
C PRO A 568 10.43 -23.32 20.77
N GLN A 569 10.63 -23.75 22.02
CA GLN A 569 9.61 -23.68 23.08
C GLN A 569 10.24 -23.20 24.40
N TYR A 570 9.58 -22.23 25.03
CA TYR A 570 9.87 -21.78 26.40
C TYR A 570 8.76 -22.25 27.34
N ASN A 571 9.16 -22.71 28.53
CA ASN A 571 8.24 -23.09 29.61
C ASN A 571 8.58 -22.25 30.85
N GLY A 572 7.62 -21.45 31.31
CA GLY A 572 7.75 -20.58 32.48
C GLY A 572 6.99 -21.14 33.68
N TYR A 573 7.70 -21.38 34.79
CA TYR A 573 7.10 -21.79 36.06
C TYR A 573 6.32 -20.65 36.71
N ALA A 574 5.12 -20.36 36.18
CA ALA A 574 4.18 -19.40 36.75
C ALA A 574 3.61 -19.94 38.09
N HIS A 575 3.76 -19.18 39.17
CA HIS A 575 3.24 -19.56 40.49
C HIS A 575 1.73 -19.32 40.60
N SER A 576 0.96 -20.41 40.55
CA SER A 576 -0.46 -20.47 40.95
C SER A 576 -1.38 -19.40 40.33
N GLY A 577 -1.13 -19.01 39.07
CA GLY A 577 -2.10 -18.27 38.27
C GLY A 577 -3.31 -19.15 37.91
N GLN A 578 -4.49 -18.53 37.74
CA GLN A 578 -5.75 -19.25 37.52
C GLN A 578 -5.97 -19.61 36.05
N PHE A 579 -6.83 -20.61 35.85
CA PHE A 579 -7.17 -21.23 34.57
C PHE A 579 -8.00 -20.36 33.59
N PHE A 580 -8.10 -19.04 33.84
CA PHE A 580 -9.17 -18.15 33.35
C PHE A 580 -8.66 -16.83 32.77
N GLN A 581 -7.42 -16.80 32.28
CA GLN A 581 -6.76 -15.62 31.76
C GLN A 581 -6.35 -15.87 30.31
N ASN A 582 -6.93 -15.11 29.38
CA ASN A 582 -6.31 -14.98 28.07
C ASN A 582 -5.04 -14.14 28.26
N MET A 583 -3.93 -14.62 27.70
CA MET A 583 -2.58 -14.07 27.92
C MET A 583 -2.01 -13.62 26.57
N PRO A 584 -2.25 -12.36 26.16
CA PRO A 584 -1.98 -11.91 24.80
C PRO A 584 -0.55 -12.15 24.35
N LEU A 585 -0.43 -12.59 23.11
CA LEU A 585 0.78 -12.55 22.32
C LEU A 585 0.68 -11.43 21.30
N VAL A 586 1.71 -10.60 21.21
CA VAL A 586 1.78 -9.49 20.25
C VAL A 586 3.11 -9.54 19.52
N ALA A 587 3.08 -9.59 18.18
CA ALA A 587 4.26 -9.41 17.35
C ALA A 587 4.52 -7.91 17.18
N TYR A 588 5.76 -7.46 17.40
CA TYR A 588 6.09 -6.04 17.38
C TYR A 588 7.57 -5.80 17.08
N ASP A 589 7.90 -4.71 16.41
CA ASP A 589 9.26 -4.23 16.22
C ASP A 589 9.76 -3.46 17.45
N ALA A 590 10.36 -4.19 18.39
CA ALA A 590 10.93 -3.62 19.60
C ALA A 590 12.12 -2.67 19.36
N THR A 591 12.90 -2.93 18.31
CA THR A 591 14.24 -2.36 18.11
C THR A 591 14.32 -1.32 17.00
N GLY A 592 13.32 -1.26 16.13
CA GLY A 592 13.29 -0.42 14.92
C GLY A 592 14.03 -1.06 13.74
N ASP A 593 14.08 -2.40 13.69
CA ASP A 593 14.82 -3.19 12.69
C ASP A 593 13.97 -3.60 11.46
N SER A 594 12.64 -3.40 11.51
CA SER A 594 11.75 -3.66 10.39
C SER A 594 12.00 -2.64 9.27
N LEU A 595 12.10 -3.12 8.03
CA LEU A 595 12.14 -2.24 6.86
C LEU A 595 10.72 -1.82 6.48
N TYR A 596 10.45 -0.52 6.64
CA TYR A 596 9.23 0.12 6.19
C TYR A 596 9.49 1.57 5.77
N LEU A 597 8.55 2.13 5.01
CA LEU A 597 8.55 3.49 4.53
C LEU A 597 7.72 4.39 5.44
N GLY A 598 8.21 5.60 5.69
CA GLY A 598 7.44 6.68 6.31
C GLY A 598 6.65 7.51 5.30
N ALA A 599 5.93 8.49 5.84
CA ALA A 599 5.19 9.50 5.08
C ALA A 599 6.00 10.05 3.89
N PRO A 600 5.45 10.03 2.66
CA PRO A 600 6.12 10.61 1.51
C PRO A 600 6.16 12.14 1.53
N VAL A 601 7.12 12.68 0.79
CA VAL A 601 7.01 14.02 0.20
C VAL A 601 7.05 13.92 -1.31
N HIS A 602 6.02 14.49 -1.95
CA HIS A 602 6.01 14.76 -3.39
C HIS A 602 6.76 16.06 -3.69
N MET A 603 7.68 15.99 -4.65
CA MET A 603 8.43 17.12 -5.19
C MET A 603 8.27 17.12 -6.70
N MET A 604 7.90 18.26 -7.28
CA MET A 604 7.79 18.43 -8.73
C MET A 604 8.95 19.27 -9.25
N VAL A 605 9.81 18.69 -10.08
CA VAL A 605 10.92 19.39 -10.74
C VAL A 605 10.49 19.75 -12.15
N GLU A 606 9.96 20.96 -12.32
CA GLU A 606 9.52 21.48 -13.63
C GLU A 606 10.70 21.92 -14.51
N GLY A 607 10.50 21.88 -15.83
CA GLY A 607 11.39 22.57 -16.76
C GLY A 607 12.76 21.93 -16.99
N MET A 608 12.98 20.66 -16.61
CA MET A 608 14.26 19.99 -16.82
C MET A 608 14.56 19.86 -18.32
N ILE A 609 15.63 20.51 -18.75
CA ILE A 609 16.09 20.53 -20.14
C ILE A 609 16.74 19.19 -20.47
N ASN A 610 16.22 18.51 -21.50
CA ASN A 610 16.75 17.24 -22.00
C ASN A 610 16.84 17.31 -23.53
N THR A 611 18.07 17.37 -24.07
CA THR A 611 18.34 17.52 -25.51
C THR A 611 18.40 16.16 -26.19
N ASP A 612 17.48 15.89 -27.12
CA ASP A 612 17.52 14.68 -27.97
C ASP A 612 18.69 14.76 -28.98
N PHE A 613 19.04 15.96 -29.48
CA PHE A 613 20.34 16.25 -30.09
C PHE A 613 20.66 17.75 -30.17
N ILE A 614 21.94 18.06 -30.40
CA ILE A 614 22.46 19.39 -30.71
C ILE A 614 23.25 19.28 -32.02
N LEU A 615 22.98 20.16 -32.99
CA LEU A 615 23.84 20.38 -34.16
C LEU A 615 24.44 21.78 -34.04
N GLN A 616 25.74 21.91 -34.28
CA GLN A 616 26.41 23.21 -34.26
C GLN A 616 26.66 23.74 -35.67
N GLU A 617 26.68 25.05 -35.83
CA GLU A 617 26.98 25.74 -37.07
C GLU A 617 28.48 25.60 -37.40
N PRO A 618 28.86 25.20 -38.62
CA PRO A 618 30.27 25.12 -38.99
C PRO A 618 30.87 26.54 -39.12
N PRO A 619 32.12 26.79 -38.71
CA PRO A 619 32.66 28.15 -38.66
C PRO A 619 32.61 28.97 -39.97
N LYS A 620 31.84 30.06 -39.93
CA LYS A 620 31.58 30.97 -41.06
C LYS A 620 32.50 32.19 -41.04
N HIS A 621 33.30 32.35 -42.09
CA HIS A 621 34.37 33.34 -42.20
C HIS A 621 34.06 34.43 -43.24
N ALA A 622 34.32 35.68 -42.85
CA ALA A 622 34.42 36.84 -43.74
C ALA A 622 35.57 37.75 -43.25
N PHE A 623 36.34 38.33 -44.17
CA PHE A 623 37.49 39.18 -43.83
C PHE A 623 37.42 40.54 -44.52
N TYR A 624 38.04 41.58 -43.93
CA TYR A 624 38.21 42.86 -44.60
C TYR A 624 39.46 42.84 -45.49
N ASP A 625 39.28 42.99 -46.80
CA ASP A 625 40.37 42.88 -47.77
C ASP A 625 41.18 44.19 -47.87
N ASN A 626 42.21 44.28 -47.02
CA ASN A 626 43.15 45.40 -46.99
C ASN A 626 44.31 45.27 -47.99
N ARG A 627 44.31 44.29 -48.90
CA ARG A 627 45.46 43.98 -49.79
C ARG A 627 45.49 44.96 -50.98
N PRO A 628 46.47 45.88 -51.08
CA PRO A 628 46.47 46.90 -52.12
C PRO A 628 46.55 46.28 -53.52
N GLY A 629 45.65 46.68 -54.41
CA GLY A 629 45.54 46.13 -55.78
C GLY A 629 44.64 44.90 -55.90
N SER A 630 44.04 44.41 -54.81
CA SER A 630 42.95 43.42 -54.88
C SER A 630 41.72 44.01 -55.59
N PRO A 631 40.98 43.25 -56.43
CA PRO A 631 39.70 43.70 -56.99
C PRO A 631 38.63 43.97 -55.93
N THR A 632 38.78 43.39 -54.73
CA THR A 632 37.92 43.58 -53.55
C THR A 632 38.55 44.51 -52.49
N TYR A 633 39.60 45.27 -52.83
CA TYR A 633 40.31 46.14 -51.88
C TYR A 633 39.35 47.15 -51.21
N GLY A 634 39.38 47.18 -49.88
CA GLY A 634 38.52 48.03 -49.05
C GLY A 634 37.11 47.48 -48.82
N GLN A 635 36.86 46.21 -49.11
CA GLN A 635 35.55 45.55 -48.94
C GLN A 635 35.63 44.41 -47.92
N ILE A 636 34.48 44.06 -47.33
CA ILE A 636 34.34 42.78 -46.61
C ILE A 636 34.09 41.69 -47.65
N VAL A 637 34.88 40.62 -47.58
CA VAL A 637 34.84 39.47 -48.49
C VAL A 637 34.42 38.24 -47.69
N THR A 638 33.23 37.73 -47.99
CA THR A 638 32.76 36.43 -47.51
C THR A 638 33.60 35.30 -48.09
N VAL A 639 33.94 34.31 -47.27
CA VAL A 639 34.65 33.09 -47.71
C VAL A 639 33.84 31.83 -47.43
N THR A 640 33.22 31.71 -46.26
CA THR A 640 32.34 30.58 -45.89
C THR A 640 31.02 30.99 -45.24
N ARG A 641 30.73 32.30 -45.10
CA ARG A 641 29.44 32.78 -44.59
C ARG A 641 28.33 32.73 -45.66
N PHE A 642 28.00 31.52 -46.05
CA PHE A 642 26.92 31.17 -46.96
C PHE A 642 26.01 30.15 -46.27
N ASP A 643 24.70 30.22 -46.52
CA ASP A 643 23.68 29.30 -46.02
C ASP A 643 23.98 27.84 -46.39
N GLU A 644 24.61 27.62 -47.57
CA GLU A 644 25.05 26.32 -48.08
C GLU A 644 26.20 25.70 -47.27
N THR A 645 26.90 26.48 -46.43
CA THR A 645 27.92 25.99 -45.51
C THR A 645 27.27 25.62 -44.18
N ASN A 646 26.58 24.48 -44.13
CA ASN A 646 25.89 24.00 -42.92
C ASN A 646 26.34 22.59 -42.51
N VAL A 647 26.07 22.21 -41.26
CA VAL A 647 26.01 20.81 -40.85
C VAL A 647 24.57 20.35 -41.05
N SER A 648 24.36 19.13 -41.55
CA SER A 648 23.03 18.54 -41.65
C SER A 648 23.03 17.06 -41.24
N LEU A 649 21.99 16.65 -40.51
CA LEU A 649 21.88 15.29 -39.97
C LEU A 649 21.08 14.41 -40.94
N ARG A 650 21.79 13.66 -41.79
CA ARG A 650 21.24 12.83 -42.89
C ARG A 650 22.09 11.58 -43.11
N THR A 651 21.51 10.51 -43.65
CA THR A 651 22.30 9.36 -44.14
C THR A 651 23.03 9.69 -45.45
N SER A 652 24.02 8.86 -45.79
CA SER A 652 24.72 8.85 -47.09
C SER A 652 23.81 8.56 -48.31
N THR A 653 22.53 8.24 -48.10
CA THR A 653 21.49 8.09 -49.15
C THR A 653 20.37 9.13 -49.06
N GLY A 654 20.46 10.12 -48.16
CA GLY A 654 19.48 11.18 -47.99
C GLY A 654 18.19 10.78 -47.24
N THR A 655 18.18 9.63 -46.56
CA THR A 655 17.05 9.19 -45.73
C THR A 655 17.10 9.77 -44.32
N THR A 656 15.93 10.09 -43.77
CA THR A 656 15.70 10.46 -42.37
C THR A 656 16.10 9.32 -41.43
N PHE A 657 16.87 9.61 -40.37
CA PHE A 657 16.97 8.67 -39.24
C PHE A 657 15.70 8.79 -38.39
N SER A 658 15.14 7.65 -37.97
CA SER A 658 13.94 7.61 -37.12
C SER A 658 14.17 6.60 -36.00
N GLY A 659 14.50 7.11 -34.82
CA GLY A 659 14.61 6.33 -33.59
C GLY A 659 13.28 6.29 -32.84
N LYS A 660 13.17 5.34 -31.89
CA LYS A 660 12.18 5.41 -30.81
C LYS A 660 12.89 5.58 -29.47
N SER A 661 12.23 6.24 -28.53
CA SER A 661 12.68 6.36 -27.15
C SER A 661 11.47 6.44 -26.23
N THR A 662 11.59 5.93 -25.02
CA THR A 662 10.56 6.00 -23.97
C THR A 662 11.28 6.41 -22.70
N ASP A 663 10.73 7.36 -21.97
CA ASP A 663 11.22 7.65 -20.62
C ASP A 663 10.49 6.71 -19.67
N SER A 664 11.21 6.09 -18.75
CA SER A 664 10.63 5.19 -17.75
C SER A 664 10.68 5.84 -16.37
N SER A 665 9.90 5.31 -15.44
CA SER A 665 10.18 5.45 -14.02
C SER A 665 11.62 5.02 -13.69
N ASN A 666 12.12 5.49 -12.55
CA ASN A 666 13.32 4.98 -11.91
C ASN A 666 13.22 5.15 -10.38
N TRP A 667 14.14 4.56 -9.63
CA TRP A 667 14.27 4.78 -8.20
C TRP A 667 15.73 4.87 -7.77
N SER A 668 15.98 5.33 -6.55
CA SER A 668 17.31 5.35 -5.93
C SER A 668 17.21 5.37 -4.40
N ILE A 669 18.38 5.28 -3.72
CA ILE A 669 18.48 5.46 -2.27
C ILE A 669 19.17 6.80 -2.00
N GLY A 670 18.50 7.69 -1.26
CA GLY A 670 19.02 8.95 -0.76
C GLY A 670 19.54 8.84 0.67
N ALA A 671 20.30 9.83 1.10
CA ALA A 671 20.86 9.95 2.46
C ALA A 671 20.51 11.33 3.05
N SER A 672 20.14 11.38 4.33
CA SER A 672 20.06 12.65 5.08
C SER A 672 20.20 12.43 6.58
N VAL A 673 20.60 13.47 7.32
CA VAL A 673 20.59 13.46 8.79
C VAL A 673 19.20 13.76 9.37
N GLU A 674 18.29 14.29 8.56
CA GLU A 674 16.97 14.77 8.98
C GLU A 674 16.00 13.63 9.36
N GLY A 675 15.06 13.90 10.26
CA GLY A 675 14.18 12.90 10.87
C GLY A 675 13.01 12.45 10.00
N SER A 676 12.65 13.20 8.96
CA SER A 676 11.56 12.83 8.05
C SER A 676 11.86 13.22 6.60
N ALA A 677 11.06 12.70 5.66
CA ALA A 677 11.08 13.19 4.28
C ALA A 677 10.78 14.70 4.23
N GLY A 678 9.81 15.15 5.03
CA GLY A 678 9.43 16.55 5.20
C GLY A 678 10.59 17.45 5.64
N GLU A 679 11.35 17.04 6.65
CA GLU A 679 12.54 17.76 7.09
C GLU A 679 13.66 17.75 6.06
N SER A 680 13.92 16.60 5.41
CA SER A 680 14.95 16.49 4.37
C SER A 680 14.77 17.48 3.21
N VAL A 681 13.51 17.85 2.89
CA VAL A 681 13.20 18.85 1.86
C VAL A 681 13.23 20.27 2.43
N LYS A 682 12.76 20.49 3.67
CA LYS A 682 12.86 21.80 4.38
C LYS A 682 14.31 22.24 4.58
N ALA A 683 15.24 21.32 4.81
CA ALA A 683 16.68 21.57 4.92
C ALA A 683 17.33 22.02 3.60
N GLY A 684 16.63 21.86 2.48
CA GLY A 684 17.13 22.09 1.11
C GLY A 684 17.73 20.81 0.54
N ILE A 685 16.99 20.17 -0.37
CA ILE A 685 17.18 18.79 -0.87
C ILE A 685 18.66 18.38 -0.95
N PRO A 686 19.15 17.58 0.03
CA PRO A 686 20.44 16.92 -0.07
C PRO A 686 20.31 15.69 -0.97
N ASP A 687 21.34 15.48 -1.79
CA ASP A 687 21.89 14.14 -2.03
C ASP A 687 20.90 13.04 -2.44
N VAL A 688 19.96 13.39 -3.33
CA VAL A 688 19.19 12.42 -4.13
C VAL A 688 20.17 11.48 -4.83
N ALA A 689 19.99 10.18 -4.61
CA ALA A 689 20.85 9.11 -5.13
C ALA A 689 22.36 9.14 -4.71
N SER A 690 22.74 9.83 -3.62
CA SER A 690 24.16 9.90 -3.20
C SER A 690 24.61 8.78 -2.24
N ALA A 691 23.66 8.06 -1.64
CA ALA A 691 23.90 7.14 -0.53
C ALA A 691 24.73 5.90 -0.89
N LYS A 692 25.60 5.47 0.03
CA LYS A 692 26.24 4.16 0.01
C LYS A 692 25.36 3.15 0.75
N ALA A 693 24.52 2.43 0.00
CA ALA A 693 23.73 1.30 0.51
C ALA A 693 24.45 -0.04 0.28
N SER A 694 24.09 -1.06 1.07
CA SER A 694 24.55 -2.44 0.82
C SER A 694 23.77 -3.09 -0.33
N PHE A 695 24.33 -4.12 -0.97
CA PHE A 695 23.62 -4.86 -2.01
C PHE A 695 22.32 -5.52 -1.51
N ASP A 696 22.30 -6.01 -0.26
CA ASP A 696 21.12 -6.59 0.38
C ASP A 696 20.04 -5.52 0.60
N LEU A 697 20.39 -4.38 1.20
CA LEU A 697 19.46 -3.28 1.43
C LEU A 697 18.90 -2.73 0.10
N THR A 698 19.74 -2.67 -0.94
CA THR A 698 19.34 -2.27 -2.30
C THR A 698 18.37 -3.29 -2.91
N ALA A 699 18.59 -4.60 -2.74
CA ALA A 699 17.70 -5.64 -3.23
C ALA A 699 16.35 -5.66 -2.50
N LYS A 700 16.35 -5.37 -1.18
CA LYS A 700 15.14 -5.30 -0.34
C LYS A 700 14.29 -4.07 -0.67
N ILE A 701 14.85 -2.86 -0.60
CA ILE A 701 14.14 -1.60 -0.92
C ILE A 701 13.66 -1.60 -2.37
N GLY A 702 14.49 -2.07 -3.30
CA GLY A 702 14.16 -2.13 -4.72
C GLY A 702 13.18 -3.25 -5.11
N TYR A 703 12.71 -4.08 -4.18
CA TYR A 703 11.92 -5.28 -4.52
C TYR A 703 10.59 -4.92 -5.20
N ASP A 704 9.76 -4.08 -4.57
CA ASP A 704 8.45 -3.71 -5.10
C ASP A 704 8.58 -3.04 -6.49
N TYR A 705 9.51 -2.09 -6.64
CA TYR A 705 9.77 -1.47 -7.93
C TYR A 705 10.08 -2.50 -9.03
N ASN A 706 10.90 -3.50 -8.73
CA ASN A 706 11.30 -4.49 -9.72
C ASN A 706 10.15 -5.45 -10.09
N GLN A 707 9.21 -5.74 -9.18
CA GLN A 707 8.00 -6.50 -9.49
C GLN A 707 6.99 -5.67 -10.30
N ASN A 708 6.78 -4.41 -9.91
CA ASN A 708 5.72 -3.56 -10.44
C ASN A 708 6.15 -2.65 -11.60
N LYS A 709 7.42 -2.74 -12.04
CA LYS A 709 8.02 -1.88 -13.06
C LYS A 709 7.16 -1.73 -14.31
N ASP A 710 6.62 -2.83 -14.83
CA ASP A 710 5.83 -2.80 -16.07
C ASP A 710 4.45 -2.15 -15.86
N SER A 711 3.90 -2.22 -14.64
CA SER A 711 2.69 -1.46 -14.24
C SER A 711 2.98 0.04 -14.21
N TYR A 712 4.04 0.46 -13.49
CA TYR A 712 4.47 1.86 -13.43
C TYR A 712 4.81 2.45 -14.80
N ASN A 713 5.29 1.62 -15.73
CA ASN A 713 5.69 2.07 -17.06
C ASN A 713 4.62 1.91 -18.16
N SER A 714 3.49 1.26 -17.85
CA SER A 714 2.41 0.96 -18.80
C SER A 714 1.86 2.18 -19.57
N ASN A 715 1.89 3.36 -18.95
CA ASN A 715 1.35 4.60 -19.51
C ASN A 715 2.37 5.44 -20.30
N TYR A 716 3.65 5.03 -20.36
CA TYR A 716 4.67 5.76 -21.13
C TYR A 716 4.68 5.33 -22.60
N SER A 717 4.31 6.26 -23.48
CA SER A 717 4.31 6.03 -24.93
C SER A 717 5.70 6.21 -25.54
N GLU A 718 6.07 5.33 -26.48
CA GLU A 718 7.27 5.50 -27.30
C GLU A 718 7.20 6.79 -28.14
N ARG A 719 8.07 7.78 -27.88
CA ARG A 719 8.24 8.95 -28.76
C ARG A 719 9.09 8.57 -29.98
N THR A 720 8.77 9.15 -31.13
CA THR A 720 9.59 9.01 -32.35
C THR A 720 10.55 10.19 -32.45
N VAL A 721 11.86 9.91 -32.49
CA VAL A 721 12.91 10.91 -32.70
C VAL A 721 13.33 10.86 -34.17
N SER A 722 12.73 11.74 -34.99
CA SER A 722 12.99 11.85 -36.43
C SER A 722 13.98 12.97 -36.76
N GLN A 723 15.01 12.66 -37.55
CA GLN A 723 16.16 13.55 -37.78
C GLN A 723 16.28 13.94 -39.27
N THR A 724 15.96 15.20 -39.57
CA THR A 724 16.33 15.94 -40.79
C THR A 724 16.37 17.44 -40.48
N GLU A 725 17.50 17.93 -40.01
CA GLU A 725 17.72 19.34 -39.63
C GLU A 725 19.08 19.84 -40.18
N SER A 726 19.27 21.16 -40.28
CA SER A 726 20.53 21.81 -40.67
C SER A 726 20.79 23.14 -39.94
N THR A 727 22.06 23.54 -39.86
CA THR A 727 22.55 24.75 -39.19
C THR A 727 22.90 25.88 -40.19
N ASP A 728 21.87 26.63 -40.59
CA ASP A 728 21.97 27.58 -41.71
C ASP A 728 22.46 28.98 -41.29
N HIS A 729 22.10 29.46 -40.09
CA HIS A 729 22.52 30.77 -39.50
C HIS A 729 22.78 30.75 -37.98
N ASP A 730 22.54 29.62 -37.32
CA ASP A 730 22.65 29.42 -35.86
C ASP A 730 22.86 27.91 -35.58
N ASP A 731 23.28 27.57 -34.36
CA ASP A 731 23.21 26.22 -33.80
C ASP A 731 21.75 25.76 -33.75
N LYS A 732 21.51 24.44 -33.78
CA LYS A 732 20.17 23.86 -33.91
C LYS A 732 19.92 22.84 -32.80
N LEU A 733 18.99 23.18 -31.92
CA LEU A 733 18.70 22.43 -30.70
C LEU A 733 17.35 21.71 -30.84
N LEU A 734 17.37 20.37 -30.76
CA LEU A 734 16.18 19.56 -30.59
C LEU A 734 16.18 18.94 -29.19
N GLY A 735 15.09 19.14 -28.46
CA GLY A 735 14.95 18.59 -27.11
C GLY A 735 13.59 18.87 -26.52
N ARG A 736 13.55 18.91 -25.20
CA ARG A 736 12.34 19.15 -24.43
C ARG A 736 12.63 19.75 -23.07
N LEU A 737 11.62 20.44 -22.55
CA LEU A 737 11.43 20.65 -21.12
C LEU A 737 10.56 19.50 -20.62
N GLN A 738 11.00 18.82 -19.56
CA GLN A 738 10.28 17.71 -18.94
C GLN A 738 10.05 18.02 -17.46
N THR A 739 8.86 17.72 -16.97
CA THR A 739 8.58 17.69 -15.53
C THR A 739 8.96 16.32 -14.98
N PHE A 740 9.51 16.26 -13.77
CA PHE A 740 9.72 15.02 -13.04
C PHE A 740 9.02 15.09 -11.68
N ASP A 741 8.19 14.08 -11.40
CA ASP A 741 7.56 13.87 -10.11
C ASP A 741 8.45 12.95 -9.28
N ILE A 742 8.90 13.43 -8.12
CA ILE A 742 9.80 12.71 -7.22
C ILE A 742 9.08 12.48 -5.89
N TRP A 743 8.94 11.22 -5.50
CA TRP A 743 8.38 10.81 -4.21
C TRP A 743 9.51 10.32 -3.32
N ARG A 744 9.82 11.09 -2.27
CA ARG A 744 10.81 10.72 -1.24
C ARG A 744 10.11 10.18 -0.01
N TYR A 745 10.49 8.97 0.42
CA TYR A 745 10.02 8.33 1.65
C TYR A 745 11.22 8.15 2.59
N ARG A 746 11.06 8.35 3.90
CA ARG A 746 12.07 7.87 4.87
C ARG A 746 12.02 6.34 4.92
N VAL A 747 13.16 5.66 4.96
CA VAL A 747 13.24 4.21 5.20
C VAL A 747 13.68 3.97 6.63
N TYR A 748 12.84 3.29 7.39
CA TYR A 748 13.12 2.81 8.75
C TYR A 748 13.70 1.39 8.69
N GLY A 749 14.29 0.88 9.78
CA GLY A 749 15.11 -0.35 9.74
C GLY A 749 16.40 -0.22 8.92
N ALA A 750 16.72 0.99 8.43
CA ALA A 750 17.79 1.24 7.48
C ALA A 750 18.61 2.47 7.87
N SER A 751 19.93 2.28 7.92
CA SER A 751 20.90 3.37 7.88
C SER A 751 21.82 3.19 6.67
N VAL A 752 22.26 4.30 6.10
CA VAL A 752 23.21 4.37 4.98
C VAL A 752 24.31 5.36 5.32
N THR A 753 25.43 5.32 4.61
CA THR A 753 26.44 6.38 4.73
C THR A 753 26.40 7.36 3.55
N ASP A 754 26.75 8.61 3.85
CA ASP A 754 26.98 9.64 2.85
C ASP A 754 28.27 9.40 2.05
N GLN A 755 28.57 10.29 1.10
CA GLN A 755 29.80 10.20 0.30
C GLN A 755 31.09 10.30 1.13
N GLN A 756 31.02 10.84 2.35
CA GLN A 756 32.12 11.04 3.30
C GLN A 756 32.20 9.94 4.39
N ASP A 757 31.33 8.93 4.31
CA ASP A 757 31.21 7.79 5.23
C ASP A 757 30.65 8.12 6.63
N ASN A 758 29.91 9.22 6.77
CA ASN A 758 29.11 9.49 7.98
C ASN A 758 27.78 8.71 7.95
N PRO A 759 27.29 8.18 9.09
CA PRO A 759 26.00 7.51 9.17
C PRO A 759 24.83 8.50 9.03
N THR A 760 23.80 8.10 8.28
CA THR A 760 22.62 8.90 7.92
C THR A 760 21.36 8.04 7.86
N ASN A 761 20.19 8.68 7.95
CA ASN A 761 18.91 8.03 7.67
C ASN A 761 18.80 7.72 6.18
N ALA A 762 18.26 6.55 5.86
CA ALA A 762 18.02 6.12 4.49
C ALA A 762 16.71 6.72 3.94
N PHE A 763 16.70 7.05 2.65
CA PHE A 763 15.53 7.53 1.93
C PHE A 763 15.33 6.73 0.65
N TYR A 764 14.09 6.42 0.32
CA TYR A 764 13.71 5.84 -0.97
C TYR A 764 13.21 6.97 -1.87
N ASP A 765 13.86 7.18 -3.00
CA ASP A 765 13.56 8.26 -3.94
C ASP A 765 13.01 7.65 -5.24
N PHE A 766 11.68 7.66 -5.41
CA PHE A 766 10.98 7.19 -6.62
C PHE A 766 10.78 8.35 -7.60
N VAL A 767 11.18 8.19 -8.86
CA VAL A 767 11.12 9.22 -9.91
C VAL A 767 10.21 8.77 -11.05
N LEU A 768 9.22 9.62 -11.39
CA LEU A 768 8.26 9.42 -12.47
C LEU A 768 8.40 10.55 -13.50
N PRO A 769 8.67 10.24 -14.78
CA PRO A 769 8.58 11.23 -15.85
C PRO A 769 7.16 11.79 -15.98
N GLY A 770 7.04 13.11 -15.85
CA GLY A 770 5.80 13.86 -16.06
C GLY A 770 5.69 14.41 -17.49
N PRO A 771 4.83 15.43 -17.70
CA PRO A 771 4.57 16.03 -19.00
C PRO A 771 5.81 16.57 -19.72
N ILE A 772 5.75 16.56 -21.05
CA ILE A 772 6.85 16.94 -21.95
C ILE A 772 6.40 18.11 -22.84
N ILE A 773 7.17 19.20 -22.83
CA ILE A 773 7.08 20.30 -23.80
C ILE A 773 8.30 20.21 -24.74
N PRO A 774 8.16 19.66 -25.95
CA PRO A 774 9.27 19.57 -26.90
C PRO A 774 9.60 20.94 -27.51
N PHE A 775 10.86 21.16 -27.81
CA PHE A 775 11.36 22.37 -28.48
C PHE A 775 12.25 22.02 -29.69
N ASN A 776 12.22 22.91 -30.69
CA ASN A 776 13.03 22.83 -31.90
C ASN A 776 13.34 24.26 -32.37
N ALA A 777 14.49 24.80 -31.97
CA ALA A 777 14.81 26.22 -32.13
C ALA A 777 16.33 26.44 -32.33
N GLY A 778 16.75 27.70 -32.47
CA GLY A 778 18.16 28.09 -32.57
C GLY A 778 18.90 28.00 -31.24
N GLY A 779 20.23 28.02 -31.27
CA GLY A 779 21.06 28.19 -30.06
C GLY A 779 20.86 29.55 -29.41
N LEU A 780 20.62 30.60 -30.21
CA LEU A 780 20.36 31.96 -29.74
C LEU A 780 18.93 32.17 -29.19
N ASP A 781 18.02 31.21 -29.38
CA ASP A 781 16.67 31.23 -28.78
C ASP A 781 16.69 30.79 -27.29
N PHE A 782 17.85 30.40 -26.74
CA PHE A 782 17.97 29.81 -25.41
C PHE A 782 19.11 30.41 -24.56
N ASP A 783 18.78 31.25 -23.59
CA ASP A 783 19.74 31.86 -22.65
C ASP A 783 20.64 30.85 -21.91
N TRP A 784 20.15 29.61 -21.71
CA TRP A 784 20.88 28.52 -21.04
C TRP A 784 21.91 27.83 -21.95
N TYR A 785 21.81 27.98 -23.27
CA TYR A 785 22.70 27.31 -24.21
C TYR A 785 24.03 28.07 -24.34
N GLN A 786 25.13 27.34 -24.27
CA GLN A 786 26.49 27.89 -24.38
C GLN A 786 27.40 26.90 -25.11
N PRO A 787 28.38 27.38 -25.91
CA PRO A 787 28.74 28.78 -26.11
C PRO A 787 27.78 29.53 -27.06
N LEU A 788 27.51 30.80 -26.77
CA LEU A 788 26.88 31.71 -27.74
C LEU A 788 27.81 31.88 -28.97
N TYR A 789 27.37 31.43 -30.14
CA TYR A 789 28.19 31.44 -31.35
C TYR A 789 28.07 32.74 -32.15
N GLU A 790 29.14 33.54 -32.21
CA GLU A 790 29.18 34.78 -33.02
C GLU A 790 29.41 34.47 -34.52
N ASN A 791 28.33 34.10 -35.22
CA ASN A 791 28.34 33.81 -36.66
C ASN A 791 28.90 34.98 -37.50
N GLY A 792 30.06 34.77 -38.13
CA GLY A 792 30.70 35.74 -39.02
C GLY A 792 31.77 36.63 -38.36
N ASN A 793 32.35 36.23 -37.22
CA ASN A 793 33.47 36.94 -36.59
C ASN A 793 34.65 37.16 -37.56
N ILE A 794 35.14 38.41 -37.61
CA ILE A 794 36.16 38.90 -38.57
C ILE A 794 37.60 38.65 -38.04
N LEU A 795 37.79 38.28 -36.77
CA LEU A 795 39.05 38.49 -36.05
C LEU A 795 39.81 37.23 -35.60
N SER A 796 39.34 36.00 -35.83
CA SER A 796 40.03 34.80 -35.32
C SER A 796 39.79 33.49 -36.09
N TYR A 797 40.80 32.59 -36.01
CA TYR A 797 40.85 31.21 -36.50
C TYR A 797 41.05 31.05 -38.04
N PRO A 798 41.22 29.83 -38.62
CA PRO A 798 42.51 29.52 -39.26
C PRO A 798 42.47 29.61 -40.79
N GLN A 799 43.66 29.69 -41.39
CA GLN A 799 43.81 29.79 -42.84
C GLN A 799 43.35 28.51 -43.57
N ALA A 800 42.22 28.59 -44.27
CA ALA A 800 41.71 27.49 -45.11
C ALA A 800 42.64 27.19 -46.31
N THR A 801 42.93 25.91 -46.54
CA THR A 801 43.94 25.46 -47.52
C THR A 801 43.44 24.48 -48.60
N SER A 802 42.21 23.96 -48.50
CA SER A 802 41.59 23.09 -49.53
C SER A 802 40.08 23.20 -49.55
N SER A 803 39.45 22.82 -50.67
CA SER A 803 38.00 22.95 -50.93
C SER A 803 37.12 21.87 -50.26
N SER A 804 37.67 21.11 -49.32
CA SER A 804 36.93 20.37 -48.31
C SER A 804 37.79 20.23 -47.06
N PHE A 805 37.15 20.24 -45.90
CA PHE A 805 37.76 20.00 -44.59
C PHE A 805 36.83 19.08 -43.80
N THR A 806 37.29 17.85 -43.55
CA THR A 806 36.69 16.97 -42.55
C THR A 806 37.56 17.10 -41.30
N PRO A 807 37.01 17.61 -40.18
CA PRO A 807 37.75 17.72 -38.92
C PRO A 807 38.27 16.35 -38.44
N SER A 808 39.43 16.31 -37.80
CA SER A 808 40.04 15.07 -37.30
C SER A 808 39.37 14.51 -36.03
N ASP A 809 38.42 15.25 -35.47
CA ASP A 809 37.63 14.96 -34.28
C ASP A 809 36.17 14.55 -34.61
N VAL A 810 35.84 14.32 -35.88
CA VAL A 810 34.59 13.63 -36.29
C VAL A 810 34.66 12.16 -35.87
N GLY A 811 34.44 11.92 -34.58
CA GLY A 811 34.42 10.61 -33.95
C GLY A 811 33.12 9.84 -34.22
N ALA A 812 33.09 8.59 -33.75
CA ALA A 812 31.88 7.78 -33.78
C ALA A 812 30.81 8.33 -32.82
N TYR A 813 29.57 8.43 -33.28
CA TYR A 813 28.43 8.91 -32.49
C TYR A 813 27.38 7.80 -32.31
N LYS A 814 26.55 7.91 -31.26
CA LYS A 814 25.43 6.99 -31.02
C LYS A 814 24.12 7.62 -31.47
N ILE A 815 23.27 6.83 -32.12
CA ILE A 815 21.85 7.13 -32.37
C ILE A 815 20.97 6.03 -31.75
N PRO A 816 19.67 6.26 -31.50
CA PRO A 816 18.76 5.16 -31.12
C PRO A 816 18.69 4.10 -32.23
N CYS A 817 18.56 2.82 -31.86
CA CYS A 817 18.54 1.71 -32.83
C CYS A 817 17.40 1.89 -33.85
N PRO A 818 17.71 2.01 -35.16
CA PRO A 818 16.68 2.13 -36.19
C PRO A 818 16.03 0.76 -36.46
N ALA A 819 14.75 0.78 -36.84
CA ALA A 819 13.95 -0.44 -37.10
C ALA A 819 14.52 -1.35 -38.22
N THR A 820 15.44 -0.85 -39.03
CA THR A 820 16.31 -1.64 -39.91
C THR A 820 17.72 -1.03 -39.89
N PRO A 821 18.71 -1.67 -39.23
CA PRO A 821 20.09 -1.18 -39.22
C PRO A 821 20.74 -1.12 -40.61
N PRO A 822 21.70 -0.20 -40.85
CA PRO A 822 22.51 -0.18 -42.07
C PRO A 822 23.22 -1.52 -42.31
N ALA A 823 23.38 -1.90 -43.58
CA ALA A 823 23.92 -3.21 -43.94
C ALA A 823 25.36 -3.41 -43.42
N GLY A 824 25.53 -4.38 -42.51
CA GLY A 824 26.81 -4.68 -41.86
C GLY A 824 27.00 -4.03 -40.49
N GLN A 825 26.04 -3.24 -40.00
CA GLN A 825 26.04 -2.70 -38.64
C GLN A 825 24.95 -3.39 -37.79
N SER A 826 25.18 -3.47 -36.47
CA SER A 826 24.25 -4.07 -35.50
C SER A 826 24.09 -3.14 -34.30
N CYS A 827 22.88 -3.05 -33.75
CA CYS A 827 22.64 -2.26 -32.56
C CYS A 827 23.36 -2.84 -31.33
N ASN A 828 23.78 -1.95 -30.45
CA ASN A 828 24.38 -2.21 -29.16
C ASN A 828 23.34 -2.78 -28.17
N GLY A 829 23.79 -3.44 -27.10
CA GLY A 829 22.90 -3.97 -26.05
C GLY A 829 22.17 -2.91 -25.21
N ASP A 830 22.51 -1.63 -25.37
CA ASP A 830 21.85 -0.48 -24.73
C ASP A 830 20.75 0.16 -25.61
N GLY A 831 20.37 -0.49 -26.72
CA GLY A 831 19.36 0.02 -27.64
C GLY A 831 19.85 1.13 -28.58
N THR A 832 21.15 1.44 -28.61
CA THR A 832 21.74 2.41 -29.55
C THR A 832 22.40 1.73 -30.76
N LEU A 833 22.77 2.51 -31.77
CA LEU A 833 23.62 2.13 -32.88
C LEU A 833 24.82 3.10 -32.94
N THR A 834 26.04 2.55 -32.95
CA THR A 834 27.26 3.35 -33.10
C THR A 834 27.55 3.59 -34.58
N VAL A 835 27.40 4.83 -35.03
CA VAL A 835 27.69 5.27 -36.40
C VAL A 835 29.12 5.79 -36.49
N VAL A 836 29.88 5.28 -37.47
CA VAL A 836 31.28 5.64 -37.75
C VAL A 836 31.43 6.23 -39.17
N GLU A 837 30.31 6.49 -39.86
CA GLU A 837 30.32 7.25 -41.12
C GLU A 837 30.53 8.74 -40.81
N PRO A 838 31.40 9.45 -41.55
CA PRO A 838 31.61 10.89 -41.34
C PRO A 838 30.31 11.64 -41.67
N MET A 839 30.02 12.71 -40.91
CA MET A 839 29.06 13.71 -41.34
C MET A 839 29.54 14.30 -42.67
N VAL A 840 28.83 13.98 -43.75
CA VAL A 840 29.16 14.48 -45.09
C VAL A 840 28.67 15.94 -45.16
N PRO A 841 29.54 16.92 -45.40
CA PRO A 841 29.11 18.30 -45.61
C PRO A 841 28.13 18.38 -46.78
N ALA A 842 27.21 19.36 -46.75
CA ALA A 842 26.47 19.71 -47.95
C ALA A 842 27.47 20.04 -49.08
N SER A 843 27.22 19.50 -50.27
CA SER A 843 28.15 19.64 -51.40
C SER A 843 28.16 21.08 -51.93
N LEU A 844 29.33 21.73 -51.82
CA LEU A 844 29.70 22.95 -52.54
C LEU A 844 29.68 22.76 -54.07
#